data_AF-A0A1H6NND0-F1
#
_entry.id   AF-A0A1H6NND0-F1
#
_cell.length_a   1.000
_cell.length_b   1.000
_cell.length_c   1.000
_cell.angle_alpha   90.00
_cell.angle_beta   90.00
_cell.angle_gamma   90.00
#
_symmetry.space_group_name_H-M   'P 1'
#
loop_
_entity.id
_entity.type
_entity.pdbx_description
1 polymer ?
#
loop_
_entity_poly.entity_id
_entity_poly.type
_entity_poly.pdbx_seq_one_letter_code
_entity_poly.pdbx_strand_id
1 'polypeptide(L)'
;MQGKQQDMDVLEGWRAFVEAAGIAKSRIKESDVHEHQQIKLSRKSLQENDQGFCFSLSDVQASTLKSRFTKTDDEGVVQSDALQLGFPLLRVTEGSKTFFLPLFRYSLPDTWHSEESLQFTVPVKQGSEVAPNVEAFRLYLDIDIQELGAERHMMSIAAACMEDMQGSFGELFSEFLRWIKQRLDDLGEGSAKSATASLELGFTAIICPEVNADYNTKEQLKDYKVLLQRSNLQELPLLRQYIEHRSAEVASTSSSHLRPPYGLFEREYPLGRGQMMALAQVSSGASLLAVQGAPGTGKTTLFKSLIASQIVERALACIGGNDRNLGLVVTSTAKKAVENVIDDLRGDAYLENLNWLYFQGGDSGQVTNELQRVSGLLRQLDAELHDLDKQKALAARIIETRRLIDVSLRRFEELNKHLEEATALLKGVSPEDFEAQIRLLGSDVSRQCLELGFSVERGADIAQQCADALASLYARRGEYAHAKKWLSGGYGKLVGAPFSLENYRAWLSSSLSENLQHHFAEHPVGGLRLLLAKWFGGKYRAAKEHLYKAYSEEFSTYGLAGLDHLQLAKLACNRKELFAVTDVDQLLKAAGWQESDADRQRERALKLLSTDFEELKSRVSDLHRYNMAKHALQDEFPEGDWFEVLRMRFIAQQRVLFECAIDYLWQELLRQKASLRQVLSLWSSMLSGKQDSGYYRWKDKLEEFYRLITLAYPVMASTLASAHKLAGYISSLNSSACRLMGIFCSWSALCSPPSRPNL
;
A
#
# COMPACT_ATOMS: atom_id res chain seq x y z
N MET A 1 9.62 -23.76 14.66
CA MET A 1 8.76 -24.92 14.34
C MET A 1 7.38 -24.50 13.84
N GLN A 2 6.69 -23.53 14.46
CA GLN A 2 5.37 -23.04 14.00
C GLN A 2 5.34 -22.55 12.54
N GLY A 3 6.32 -21.75 12.08
CA GLY A 3 6.36 -21.28 10.69
C GLY A 3 6.51 -22.40 9.64
N LYS A 4 7.27 -23.46 9.95
CA LYS A 4 7.48 -24.59 9.02
C LYS A 4 6.18 -25.40 8.83
N GLN A 5 5.36 -25.54 9.86
CA GLN A 5 4.08 -26.24 9.76
C GLN A 5 3.09 -25.43 8.92
N GLN A 6 3.01 -24.13 9.18
CA GLN A 6 2.12 -23.22 8.44
C GLN A 6 2.45 -23.16 6.93
N ASP A 7 3.74 -23.16 6.57
CA ASP A 7 4.18 -23.20 5.17
C ASP A 7 3.69 -24.47 4.45
N MET A 8 3.76 -25.62 5.14
CA MET A 8 3.34 -26.92 4.61
C MET A 8 1.82 -26.99 4.46
N ASP A 9 1.06 -26.52 5.45
CA ASP A 9 -0.40 -26.53 5.41
C ASP A 9 -0.95 -25.73 4.21
N VAL A 10 -0.32 -24.59 3.88
CA VAL A 10 -0.69 -23.78 2.70
C VAL A 10 -0.44 -24.54 1.39
N LEU A 11 0.70 -25.21 1.26
CA LEU A 11 1.02 -26.00 0.07
C LEU A 11 0.14 -27.23 -0.07
N GLU A 12 -0.21 -27.89 1.04
CA GLU A 12 -1.15 -29.00 1.05
C GLU A 12 -2.55 -28.56 0.65
N GLY A 13 -3.01 -27.39 1.14
CA GLY A 13 -4.27 -26.79 0.71
C GLY A 13 -4.30 -26.51 -0.79
N TRP A 14 -3.23 -25.94 -1.36
CA TRP A 14 -3.13 -25.73 -2.81
C TRP A 14 -3.07 -27.03 -3.60
N ARG A 15 -2.34 -28.06 -3.12
CA ARG A 15 -2.33 -29.39 -3.74
C ARG A 15 -3.74 -29.98 -3.80
N ALA A 16 -4.46 -29.95 -2.67
CA ALA A 16 -5.82 -30.47 -2.58
C ALA A 16 -6.76 -29.71 -3.53
N PHE A 17 -6.63 -28.39 -3.63
CA PHE A 17 -7.38 -27.58 -4.59
C PHE A 17 -7.11 -27.98 -6.05
N VAL A 18 -5.85 -28.16 -6.44
CA VAL A 18 -5.47 -28.57 -7.81
C VAL A 18 -5.98 -29.98 -8.12
N GLU A 19 -5.94 -30.88 -7.14
CA GLU A 19 -6.45 -32.25 -7.25
C GLU A 19 -7.96 -32.27 -7.48
N ALA A 20 -8.72 -31.57 -6.64
CA ALA A 20 -10.16 -31.41 -6.78
C ALA A 20 -10.55 -30.77 -8.13
N ALA A 21 -9.83 -29.71 -8.54
CA ALA A 21 -10.05 -29.06 -9.84
C ALA A 21 -9.77 -30.01 -11.01
N GLY A 22 -8.75 -30.85 -10.93
CA GLY A 22 -8.44 -31.85 -11.95
C GLY A 22 -9.49 -32.96 -12.05
N ILE A 23 -9.96 -33.46 -10.90
CA ILE A 23 -11.06 -34.44 -10.84
C ILE A 23 -12.33 -33.85 -11.48
N ALA A 24 -12.67 -32.60 -11.19
CA ALA A 24 -13.82 -31.92 -11.80
C ALA A 24 -13.73 -31.82 -13.34
N LYS A 25 -12.51 -31.65 -13.89
CA LYS A 25 -12.27 -31.56 -15.35
C LYS A 25 -12.15 -32.91 -16.05
N SER A 26 -12.13 -33.99 -15.28
CA SER A 26 -11.79 -35.31 -15.81
C SER A 26 -12.86 -35.84 -16.75
N ARG A 27 -12.39 -36.28 -17.92
CA ARG A 27 -13.19 -36.91 -18.98
C ARG A 27 -13.05 -38.42 -18.89
N ILE A 28 -14.17 -39.15 -18.95
CA ILE A 28 -14.18 -40.61 -18.87
C ILE A 28 -14.12 -41.16 -20.28
N LYS A 29 -13.09 -41.91 -20.66
CA LYS A 29 -13.01 -42.49 -22.01
C LYS A 29 -14.04 -43.58 -22.18
N GLU A 30 -14.73 -43.62 -23.32
CA GLU A 30 -15.72 -44.67 -23.62
C GLU A 30 -15.10 -46.07 -23.55
N SER A 31 -13.85 -46.24 -23.99
CA SER A 31 -13.10 -47.51 -23.93
C SER A 31 -12.90 -48.07 -22.53
N ASP A 32 -12.94 -47.21 -21.51
CA ASP A 32 -12.58 -47.57 -20.14
C ASP A 32 -13.84 -47.95 -19.31
N VAL A 33 -15.03 -47.77 -19.88
CA VAL A 33 -16.33 -47.99 -19.21
C VAL A 33 -16.83 -49.40 -19.46
N HIS A 34 -16.99 -50.17 -18.39
CA HIS A 34 -17.67 -51.47 -18.42
C HIS A 34 -19.20 -51.32 -18.37
N GLU A 35 -19.96 -52.25 -18.94
CA GLU A 35 -21.44 -52.23 -18.91
C GLU A 35 -22.01 -52.17 -17.49
N HIS A 36 -21.37 -52.88 -16.55
CA HIS A 36 -21.76 -52.89 -15.13
C HIS A 36 -21.45 -51.59 -14.36
N GLN A 37 -20.74 -50.64 -14.96
CA GLN A 37 -20.59 -49.28 -14.40
C GLN A 37 -21.73 -48.35 -14.83
N GLN A 38 -22.54 -48.74 -15.81
CA GLN A 38 -23.60 -47.93 -16.37
C GLN A 38 -24.86 -48.03 -15.52
N ILE A 39 -25.48 -46.88 -15.24
CA ILE A 39 -26.71 -46.78 -14.46
C ILE A 39 -27.76 -46.02 -15.25
N LYS A 40 -28.97 -46.57 -15.27
CA LYS A 40 -30.13 -45.95 -15.92
C LYS A 40 -31.05 -45.36 -14.85
N LEU A 41 -30.89 -44.05 -14.63
CA LEU A 41 -31.78 -43.25 -13.80
C LEU A 41 -33.02 -42.90 -14.65
N SER A 42 -34.17 -43.39 -14.22
CA SER A 42 -35.45 -43.13 -14.88
C SER A 42 -36.54 -43.03 -13.83
N ARG A 43 -37.67 -42.38 -14.15
CA ARG A 43 -38.82 -42.29 -13.23
C ARG A 43 -39.28 -43.65 -12.67
N LYS A 44 -39.02 -44.75 -13.38
CA LYS A 44 -39.40 -46.12 -12.97
C LYS A 44 -38.34 -46.83 -12.13
N SER A 45 -37.08 -46.40 -12.18
CA SER A 45 -35.95 -47.04 -11.50
C SER A 45 -35.46 -46.28 -10.25
N LEU A 46 -36.02 -45.10 -9.99
CA LEU A 46 -35.63 -44.23 -8.90
C LEU A 46 -36.62 -44.35 -7.73
N GLN A 47 -36.10 -44.56 -6.53
CA GLN A 47 -36.83 -44.29 -5.29
C GLN A 47 -36.42 -42.90 -4.80
N GLU A 48 -37.36 -42.11 -4.31
CA GLU A 48 -37.09 -40.74 -3.84
C GLU A 48 -37.40 -40.63 -2.36
N ASN A 49 -36.57 -39.90 -1.63
CA ASN A 49 -36.76 -39.57 -0.23
C ASN A 49 -36.64 -38.04 -0.01
N ASP A 50 -36.66 -37.60 1.23
CA ASP A 50 -36.61 -36.17 1.58
C ASP A 50 -35.25 -35.52 1.24
N GLN A 51 -34.20 -36.32 1.07
CA GLN A 51 -32.83 -35.88 0.79
C GLN A 51 -32.52 -35.82 -0.71
N GLY A 52 -33.10 -36.73 -1.49
CA GLY A 52 -32.83 -36.87 -2.91
C GLY A 52 -33.32 -38.20 -3.46
N PHE A 53 -32.50 -38.88 -4.26
CA PHE A 53 -32.86 -40.15 -4.87
C PHE A 53 -31.99 -41.29 -4.38
N CYS A 54 -32.55 -42.49 -4.33
CA CYS A 54 -31.85 -43.73 -4.05
C CYS A 54 -31.69 -44.56 -5.31
N PHE A 55 -30.51 -45.16 -5.49
CA PHE A 55 -30.28 -46.17 -6.51
C PHE A 55 -29.65 -47.41 -5.87
N SER A 56 -29.92 -48.57 -6.45
CA SER A 56 -29.34 -49.84 -6.00
C SER A 56 -28.46 -50.46 -7.08
N LEU A 57 -27.41 -51.15 -6.66
CA LEU A 57 -26.60 -51.98 -7.53
C LEU A 57 -27.11 -53.41 -7.49
N SER A 58 -27.21 -54.04 -8.67
CA SER A 58 -27.42 -55.50 -8.72
C SER A 58 -26.19 -56.25 -8.21
N ASP A 59 -26.38 -57.49 -7.74
CA ASP A 59 -25.29 -58.35 -7.26
C ASP A 59 -24.16 -58.51 -8.29
N VAL A 60 -24.53 -58.57 -9.58
CA VAL A 60 -23.58 -58.66 -10.70
C VAL A 60 -22.79 -57.36 -10.86
N GLN A 61 -23.44 -56.20 -10.75
CA GLN A 61 -22.76 -54.91 -10.79
C GLN A 61 -21.80 -54.75 -9.61
N ALA A 62 -22.25 -55.05 -8.40
CA ALA A 62 -21.42 -54.89 -7.21
C ALA A 62 -20.23 -55.85 -7.18
N SER A 63 -20.41 -57.12 -7.55
CA SER A 63 -19.31 -58.08 -7.67
C SER A 63 -18.28 -57.65 -8.73
N THR A 64 -18.74 -57.13 -9.86
CA THR A 64 -17.87 -56.59 -10.92
C THR A 64 -17.10 -55.36 -10.45
N LEU A 65 -17.76 -54.41 -9.78
CA LEU A 65 -17.12 -53.21 -9.24
C LEU A 65 -16.07 -53.58 -8.18
N LYS A 66 -16.40 -54.48 -7.24
CA LYS A 66 -15.44 -55.02 -6.27
C LYS A 66 -14.22 -55.62 -6.97
N SER A 67 -14.44 -56.52 -7.93
CA SER A 67 -13.32 -57.13 -8.67
C SER A 67 -12.44 -56.13 -9.42
N ARG A 68 -12.97 -54.99 -9.87
CA ARG A 68 -12.22 -54.00 -10.65
C ARG A 68 -11.53 -52.95 -9.79
N PHE A 69 -12.15 -52.55 -8.69
CA PHE A 69 -11.80 -51.36 -7.92
C PHE A 69 -11.41 -51.65 -6.47
N THR A 70 -11.33 -52.91 -6.05
CA THR A 70 -10.74 -53.27 -4.76
C THR A 70 -9.51 -54.17 -4.96
N LYS A 71 -8.47 -53.93 -4.16
CA LYS A 71 -7.28 -54.77 -4.06
C LYS A 71 -7.08 -55.17 -2.61
N THR A 72 -6.77 -56.43 -2.37
CA THR A 72 -6.36 -56.89 -1.05
C THR A 72 -4.85 -56.78 -0.95
N ASP A 73 -4.35 -56.09 0.07
CA ASP A 73 -2.92 -56.06 0.35
C ASP A 73 -2.43 -57.37 1.01
N ASP A 74 -1.11 -57.50 1.16
CA ASP A 74 -0.46 -58.70 1.71
C ASP A 74 -0.85 -58.97 3.19
N GLU A 75 -1.45 -57.98 3.87
CA GLU A 75 -1.93 -58.07 5.25
C GLU A 75 -3.44 -58.42 5.33
N GLY A 76 -4.11 -58.59 4.18
CA GLY A 76 -5.53 -58.95 4.10
C GLY A 76 -6.48 -57.76 4.19
N VAL A 77 -5.97 -56.52 4.18
CA VAL A 77 -6.79 -55.30 4.20
C VAL A 77 -7.24 -54.98 2.77
N VAL A 78 -8.54 -54.75 2.62
CA VAL A 78 -9.13 -54.37 1.33
C VAL A 78 -8.93 -52.87 1.13
N GLN A 79 -8.10 -52.51 0.16
CA GLN A 79 -7.97 -51.15 -0.34
C GLN A 79 -8.92 -50.96 -1.54
N SER A 80 -9.86 -50.02 -1.41
CA SER A 80 -10.79 -49.67 -2.50
C SER A 80 -10.43 -48.34 -3.13
N ASP A 81 -10.58 -48.23 -4.44
CA ASP A 81 -10.57 -46.94 -5.13
C ASP A 81 -11.77 -46.11 -4.66
N ALA A 82 -11.59 -44.80 -4.49
CA ALA A 82 -12.67 -43.85 -4.28
C ALA A 82 -13.53 -43.79 -5.55
N LEU A 83 -14.81 -44.14 -5.43
CA LEU A 83 -15.75 -44.18 -6.54
C LEU A 83 -16.72 -43.01 -6.48
N GLN A 84 -17.16 -42.55 -7.65
CA GLN A 84 -18.14 -41.48 -7.80
C GLN A 84 -19.22 -41.87 -8.79
N LEU A 85 -20.44 -41.39 -8.55
CA LEU A 85 -21.55 -41.41 -9.48
C LEU A 85 -21.58 -40.10 -10.29
N GLY A 86 -21.37 -40.18 -11.60
CA GLY A 86 -21.50 -39.05 -12.52
C GLY A 86 -22.83 -39.06 -13.28
N PHE A 87 -23.57 -37.96 -13.30
CA PHE A 87 -24.89 -37.83 -13.96
C PHE A 87 -25.33 -36.36 -14.15
N PRO A 88 -26.24 -36.04 -15.10
CA PRO A 88 -26.39 -36.74 -16.37
C PRO A 88 -25.12 -36.64 -17.21
N LEU A 89 -25.03 -37.44 -18.27
CA LEU A 89 -23.80 -37.60 -19.06
C LEU A 89 -23.90 -36.90 -20.41
N LEU A 90 -22.91 -36.06 -20.72
CA LEU A 90 -22.64 -35.62 -22.08
C LEU A 90 -21.69 -36.60 -22.74
N ARG A 91 -22.01 -37.02 -23.96
CA ARG A 91 -21.10 -37.74 -24.85
C ARG A 91 -20.42 -36.73 -25.76
N VAL A 92 -19.10 -36.63 -25.68
CA VAL A 92 -18.29 -35.68 -26.46
C VAL A 92 -17.39 -36.45 -27.41
N THR A 93 -17.45 -36.13 -28.70
CA THR A 93 -16.63 -36.71 -29.75
C THR A 93 -15.62 -35.69 -30.26
N GLU A 94 -14.34 -36.00 -30.14
CA GLU A 94 -13.22 -35.18 -30.58
C GLU A 94 -12.33 -36.00 -31.54
N GLY A 95 -12.45 -35.74 -32.85
CA GLY A 95 -11.78 -36.56 -33.86
C GLY A 95 -12.24 -38.02 -33.79
N SER A 96 -11.31 -38.93 -33.48
CA SER A 96 -11.59 -40.37 -33.37
C SER A 96 -11.83 -40.85 -31.93
N LYS A 97 -11.88 -39.94 -30.94
CA LYS A 97 -11.98 -40.27 -29.52
C LYS A 97 -13.33 -39.82 -28.96
N THR A 98 -13.93 -40.69 -28.14
CA THR A 98 -15.21 -40.43 -27.48
C THR A 98 -15.04 -40.45 -25.97
N PHE A 99 -15.66 -39.49 -25.31
CA PHE A 99 -15.63 -39.35 -23.86
C PHE A 99 -17.02 -39.12 -23.28
N PHE A 100 -17.25 -39.60 -22.06
CA PHE A 100 -18.36 -39.22 -21.21
C PHE A 100 -17.92 -38.13 -20.24
N LEU A 101 -18.76 -37.11 -20.11
CA LEU A 101 -18.56 -35.98 -19.22
C LEU A 101 -19.81 -35.80 -18.34
N PRO A 102 -19.75 -36.13 -17.05
CA PRO A 102 -20.86 -35.91 -16.14
C PRO A 102 -21.03 -34.42 -15.83
N LEU A 103 -22.28 -33.97 -15.78
CA LEU A 103 -22.65 -32.62 -15.35
C LEU A 103 -22.66 -32.46 -13.83
N PHE A 104 -23.01 -33.50 -13.07
CA PHE A 104 -22.91 -33.56 -11.62
C PHE A 104 -22.19 -34.82 -11.18
N ARG A 105 -21.55 -34.75 -10.01
CA ARG A 105 -20.83 -35.87 -9.41
C ARG A 105 -21.21 -36.00 -7.94
N TYR A 106 -21.31 -37.24 -7.48
CA TYR A 106 -21.50 -37.59 -6.07
C TYR A 106 -20.48 -38.65 -5.69
N SER A 107 -19.64 -38.37 -4.70
CA SER A 107 -18.68 -39.33 -4.16
C SER A 107 -19.42 -40.41 -3.37
N LEU A 108 -19.17 -41.67 -3.70
CA LEU A 108 -19.73 -42.80 -2.95
C LEU A 108 -18.99 -42.94 -1.61
N PRO A 109 -19.65 -43.42 -0.55
CA PRO A 109 -19.00 -43.70 0.72
C PRO A 109 -17.81 -44.66 0.55
N ASP A 110 -16.74 -44.48 1.31
CA ASP A 110 -15.56 -45.37 1.30
C ASP A 110 -15.94 -46.84 1.58
N THR A 111 -17.06 -47.05 2.29
CA THR A 111 -17.65 -48.34 2.63
C THR A 111 -18.53 -48.96 1.55
N TRP A 112 -18.54 -48.42 0.31
CA TRP A 112 -19.40 -48.90 -0.79
C TRP A 112 -19.27 -50.40 -1.08
N HIS A 113 -18.11 -51.00 -0.74
CA HIS A 113 -17.81 -52.41 -0.94
C HIS A 113 -18.19 -53.30 0.25
N SER A 114 -18.42 -52.73 1.44
CA SER A 114 -18.69 -53.45 2.70
C SER A 114 -20.17 -53.48 3.10
N GLU A 115 -21.03 -52.67 2.48
CA GLU A 115 -22.44 -52.59 2.85
C GLU A 115 -23.22 -53.86 2.44
N GLU A 116 -24.02 -54.39 3.38
CA GLU A 116 -24.94 -55.53 3.13
C GLU A 116 -26.08 -55.13 2.19
N SER A 117 -26.47 -53.85 2.20
CA SER A 117 -27.42 -53.25 1.26
C SER A 117 -26.70 -52.29 0.32
N LEU A 118 -26.56 -52.67 -0.96
CA LEU A 118 -25.91 -51.85 -2.00
C LEU A 118 -26.85 -50.73 -2.52
N GLN A 119 -27.54 -50.06 -1.61
CA GLN A 119 -28.48 -49.00 -1.89
C GLN A 119 -27.90 -47.67 -1.40
N PHE A 120 -27.63 -46.77 -2.35
CA PHE A 120 -27.01 -45.49 -2.09
C PHE A 120 -28.04 -44.37 -2.19
N THR A 121 -27.98 -43.41 -1.27
CA THR A 121 -28.80 -42.19 -1.30
C THR A 121 -27.96 -41.03 -1.82
N VAL A 122 -28.42 -40.36 -2.88
CA VAL A 122 -27.76 -39.21 -3.50
C VAL A 122 -28.52 -37.93 -3.11
N PRO A 123 -27.95 -37.05 -2.27
CA PRO A 123 -28.65 -35.90 -1.72
C PRO A 123 -28.67 -34.72 -2.71
N VAL A 124 -29.68 -34.68 -3.57
CA VAL A 124 -29.86 -33.64 -4.61
C VAL A 124 -30.74 -32.46 -4.18
N LYS A 125 -31.43 -32.57 -3.04
CA LYS A 125 -32.38 -31.57 -2.52
C LYS A 125 -31.76 -30.60 -1.51
N GLN A 126 -30.59 -30.93 -0.96
CA GLN A 126 -29.90 -30.10 0.03
C GLN A 126 -28.41 -30.39 0.05
N GLY A 127 -27.63 -29.47 0.64
CA GLY A 127 -26.18 -29.57 0.73
C GLY A 127 -25.46 -29.38 -0.59
N SER A 128 -24.14 -29.54 -0.56
CA SER A 128 -23.21 -29.41 -1.71
C SER A 128 -22.47 -30.72 -2.03
N GLU A 129 -22.92 -31.84 -1.47
CA GLU A 129 -22.33 -33.17 -1.70
C GLU A 129 -22.42 -33.62 -3.17
N VAL A 130 -23.44 -33.12 -3.90
CA VAL A 130 -23.56 -33.32 -5.35
C VAL A 130 -22.95 -32.12 -6.06
N ALA A 131 -21.69 -32.24 -6.45
CA ALA A 131 -20.92 -31.15 -7.02
C ALA A 131 -21.20 -30.98 -8.53
N PRO A 132 -21.47 -29.75 -9.02
CA PRO A 132 -21.63 -29.48 -10.43
C PRO A 132 -20.27 -29.40 -11.15
N ASN A 133 -20.23 -29.89 -12.38
CA ASN A 133 -19.10 -29.73 -13.28
C ASN A 133 -19.16 -28.37 -13.99
N VAL A 134 -18.70 -27.32 -13.28
CA VAL A 134 -18.72 -25.92 -13.75
C VAL A 134 -18.15 -25.77 -15.17
N GLU A 135 -17.06 -26.48 -15.47
CA GLU A 135 -16.43 -26.41 -16.80
C GLU A 135 -17.30 -27.05 -17.90
N ALA A 136 -17.99 -28.15 -17.61
CA ALA A 136 -18.91 -28.78 -18.57
C ALA A 136 -20.10 -27.86 -18.91
N PHE A 137 -20.70 -27.23 -17.90
CA PHE A 137 -21.80 -26.27 -18.12
C PHE A 137 -21.33 -25.07 -18.93
N ARG A 138 -20.19 -24.46 -18.59
CA ARG A 138 -19.66 -23.31 -19.32
C ARG A 138 -19.27 -23.67 -20.75
N LEU A 139 -18.57 -24.78 -20.97
CA LEU A 139 -18.04 -25.13 -22.29
C LEU A 139 -19.11 -25.65 -23.26
N TYR A 140 -20.05 -26.45 -22.80
CA TYR A 140 -21.01 -27.15 -23.66
C TYR A 140 -22.43 -26.59 -23.61
N LEU A 141 -22.83 -25.98 -22.48
CA LEU A 141 -24.18 -25.44 -22.31
C LEU A 141 -24.22 -23.90 -22.32
N ASP A 142 -23.04 -23.25 -22.32
CA ASP A 142 -22.86 -21.80 -22.24
C ASP A 142 -23.56 -21.21 -21.00
N ILE A 143 -23.38 -21.86 -19.84
CA ILE A 143 -23.92 -21.44 -18.55
C ILE A 143 -22.78 -21.25 -17.54
N ASP A 144 -22.80 -20.11 -16.86
CA ASP A 144 -21.91 -19.87 -15.73
C ASP A 144 -22.59 -20.23 -14.40
N ILE A 145 -22.31 -21.43 -13.90
CA ILE A 145 -22.87 -21.89 -12.62
C ILE A 145 -22.41 -21.00 -11.46
N GLN A 146 -21.28 -20.31 -11.57
CA GLN A 146 -20.81 -19.44 -10.48
C GLN A 146 -21.78 -18.27 -10.25
N GLU A 147 -22.39 -17.73 -11.32
CA GLU A 147 -23.42 -16.69 -11.22
C GLU A 147 -24.74 -17.24 -10.66
N LEU A 148 -25.04 -18.51 -10.93
CA LEU A 148 -26.20 -19.21 -10.38
C LEU A 148 -26.02 -19.63 -8.91
N GLY A 149 -24.81 -19.53 -8.35
CA GLY A 149 -24.45 -19.99 -7.00
C GLY A 149 -24.07 -21.47 -6.98
N ALA A 150 -22.79 -21.77 -7.20
CA ALA A 150 -22.27 -23.14 -7.32
C ALA A 150 -22.45 -24.02 -6.07
N GLU A 151 -22.61 -23.41 -4.89
CA GLU A 151 -22.85 -24.11 -3.62
C GLU A 151 -24.32 -24.51 -3.42
N ARG A 152 -25.20 -24.20 -4.38
CA ARG A 152 -26.59 -24.64 -4.35
C ARG A 152 -26.67 -26.14 -4.61
N HIS A 153 -27.66 -26.79 -3.98
CA HIS A 153 -27.95 -28.18 -4.27
C HIS A 153 -28.36 -28.37 -5.74
N MET A 154 -28.10 -29.56 -6.29
CA MET A 154 -28.27 -29.88 -7.71
C MET A 154 -29.64 -29.49 -8.29
N MET A 155 -30.74 -29.78 -7.56
CA MET A 155 -32.08 -29.44 -8.05
C MET A 155 -32.28 -27.92 -8.23
N SER A 156 -31.68 -27.09 -7.38
CA SER A 156 -31.77 -25.63 -7.51
C SER A 156 -30.97 -25.12 -8.71
N ILE A 157 -29.81 -25.71 -9.00
CA ILE A 157 -29.02 -25.38 -10.20
C ILE A 157 -29.80 -25.75 -11.47
N ALA A 158 -30.34 -26.96 -11.52
CA ALA A 158 -31.12 -27.43 -12.67
C ALA A 158 -32.40 -26.61 -12.88
N ALA A 159 -33.13 -26.27 -11.80
CA ALA A 159 -34.28 -25.37 -11.86
C ALA A 159 -33.90 -23.97 -12.37
N ALA A 160 -32.80 -23.41 -11.89
CA ALA A 160 -32.31 -22.12 -12.35
C ALA A 160 -31.92 -22.11 -13.84
N CYS A 161 -31.40 -23.23 -14.37
CA CYS A 161 -31.11 -23.36 -15.80
C CYS A 161 -32.38 -23.37 -16.67
N MET A 162 -33.49 -23.91 -16.13
CA MET A 162 -34.75 -24.06 -16.85
C MET A 162 -35.73 -22.90 -16.61
N GLU A 163 -35.42 -21.99 -15.68
CA GLU A 163 -36.33 -20.95 -15.17
C GLU A 163 -37.66 -21.51 -14.62
N ASP A 164 -37.67 -22.77 -14.21
CA ASP A 164 -38.85 -23.46 -13.69
C ASP A 164 -38.51 -24.17 -12.37
N MET A 165 -39.35 -23.96 -11.38
CA MET A 165 -39.34 -24.70 -10.13
C MET A 165 -40.71 -25.29 -10.00
N GLN A 166 -40.83 -26.63 -10.03
CA GLN A 166 -41.61 -27.50 -9.13
C GLN A 166 -41.43 -28.98 -9.52
N GLY A 167 -41.65 -29.89 -8.56
CA GLY A 167 -41.80 -31.32 -8.83
C GLY A 167 -40.87 -32.25 -8.05
N SER A 168 -41.09 -33.54 -8.23
CA SER A 168 -40.21 -34.62 -7.76
C SER A 168 -38.86 -34.59 -8.50
N PHE A 169 -37.80 -35.18 -7.93
CA PHE A 169 -36.52 -35.32 -8.63
C PHE A 169 -36.70 -35.99 -9.99
N GLY A 170 -37.54 -37.03 -10.08
CA GLY A 170 -37.78 -37.74 -11.33
C GLY A 170 -38.40 -36.88 -12.43
N GLU A 171 -39.27 -35.93 -12.07
CA GLU A 171 -39.88 -34.98 -13.01
C GLU A 171 -38.84 -33.95 -13.46
N LEU A 172 -38.22 -33.26 -12.50
CA LEU A 172 -37.20 -32.24 -12.77
C LEU A 172 -36.04 -32.82 -13.59
N PHE A 173 -35.55 -34.02 -13.26
CA PHE A 173 -34.45 -34.67 -13.99
C PHE A 173 -34.83 -34.99 -15.44
N SER A 174 -36.06 -35.46 -15.68
CA SER A 174 -36.54 -35.77 -17.03
C SER A 174 -36.69 -34.51 -17.89
N GLU A 175 -37.14 -33.41 -17.29
CA GLU A 175 -37.24 -32.12 -17.95
C GLU A 175 -35.87 -31.52 -18.21
N PHE A 176 -34.97 -31.63 -17.25
CA PHE A 176 -33.59 -31.16 -17.37
C PHE A 176 -32.84 -31.89 -18.48
N LEU A 177 -33.01 -33.21 -18.62
CA LEU A 177 -32.46 -33.96 -19.77
C LEU A 177 -33.00 -33.43 -21.11
N ARG A 178 -34.30 -33.13 -21.19
CA ARG A 178 -34.92 -32.57 -22.41
C ARG A 178 -34.36 -31.18 -22.72
N TRP A 179 -34.24 -30.35 -21.70
CA TRP A 179 -33.68 -29.01 -21.79
C TRP A 179 -32.20 -29.05 -22.23
N ILE A 180 -31.37 -29.94 -21.65
CA ILE A 180 -29.96 -30.11 -22.07
C ILE A 180 -29.88 -30.48 -23.55
N LYS A 181 -30.70 -31.44 -23.99
CA LYS A 181 -30.71 -31.88 -25.38
C LYS A 181 -31.05 -30.72 -26.33
N GLN A 182 -32.13 -30.00 -26.04
CA GLN A 182 -32.53 -28.84 -26.83
C GLN A 182 -31.45 -27.76 -26.85
N ARG A 183 -30.84 -27.45 -25.70
CA ARG A 183 -29.77 -26.46 -25.59
C ARG A 183 -28.54 -26.83 -26.42
N LEU A 184 -28.15 -28.11 -26.43
CA LEU A 184 -27.04 -28.60 -27.26
C LEU A 184 -27.36 -28.51 -28.75
N ASP A 185 -28.60 -28.85 -29.13
CA ASP A 185 -29.06 -28.74 -30.52
C ASP A 185 -29.04 -27.27 -31.00
N ASP A 186 -29.54 -26.33 -30.17
CA ASP A 186 -29.54 -24.89 -30.47
C ASP A 186 -28.13 -24.29 -30.60
N LEU A 187 -27.19 -24.74 -29.75
CA LEU A 187 -25.79 -24.29 -29.79
C LEU A 187 -24.98 -24.94 -30.93
N GLY A 188 -25.42 -26.11 -31.41
CA GLY A 188 -24.75 -26.88 -32.47
C GLY A 188 -24.74 -26.20 -33.83
N GLU A 189 -25.74 -25.35 -34.14
CA GLU A 189 -25.86 -24.67 -35.44
C GLU A 189 -24.94 -23.44 -35.60
N GLY A 190 -24.35 -22.94 -34.51
CA GLY A 190 -23.58 -21.68 -34.52
C GLY A 190 -22.11 -21.76 -34.08
N SER A 191 -21.60 -22.91 -33.65
CA SER A 191 -20.29 -23.00 -32.99
C SER A 191 -19.24 -23.73 -33.84
N ALA A 192 -18.22 -23.00 -34.27
CA ALA A 192 -17.00 -23.52 -34.88
C ALA A 192 -16.09 -24.21 -33.82
N LYS A 193 -16.62 -25.19 -33.08
CA LYS A 193 -15.84 -25.99 -32.11
C LYS A 193 -15.47 -27.34 -32.73
N SER A 194 -14.23 -27.78 -32.51
CA SER A 194 -13.67 -29.05 -33.01
C SER A 194 -14.28 -30.33 -32.37
N ALA A 195 -15.22 -30.18 -31.45
CA ALA A 195 -15.81 -31.25 -30.65
C ALA A 195 -17.33 -31.21 -30.77
N THR A 196 -17.98 -32.35 -31.08
CA THR A 196 -19.44 -32.47 -31.06
C THR A 196 -19.88 -33.08 -29.74
N ALA A 197 -20.80 -32.41 -29.03
CA ALA A 197 -21.35 -32.88 -27.77
C ALA A 197 -22.84 -33.22 -27.93
N SER A 198 -23.25 -34.36 -27.40
CA SER A 198 -24.64 -34.80 -27.37
C SER A 198 -25.00 -35.37 -26.00
N LEU A 199 -26.27 -35.34 -25.62
CA LEU A 199 -26.72 -36.03 -24.41
C LEU A 199 -26.66 -37.55 -24.59
N GLU A 200 -26.06 -38.28 -23.63
CA GLU A 200 -26.09 -39.75 -23.63
C GLU A 200 -27.45 -40.27 -23.15
N LEU A 201 -28.04 -41.19 -23.91
CA LEU A 201 -29.42 -41.67 -23.72
C LEU A 201 -29.49 -43.17 -23.41
N GLY A 202 -28.43 -43.93 -23.70
CA GLY A 202 -28.37 -45.36 -23.40
C GLY A 202 -28.37 -45.62 -21.89
N PHE A 203 -27.56 -44.86 -21.17
CA PHE A 203 -27.48 -44.81 -19.71
C PHE A 203 -27.30 -43.36 -19.27
N THR A 204 -27.90 -42.99 -18.15
CA THR A 204 -27.95 -41.58 -17.72
C THR A 204 -26.95 -41.27 -16.61
N ALA A 205 -26.31 -42.29 -16.03
CA ALA A 205 -25.33 -42.16 -14.98
C ALA A 205 -24.25 -43.23 -15.08
N ILE A 206 -23.07 -42.95 -14.52
CA ILE A 206 -21.93 -43.87 -14.53
C ILE A 206 -21.23 -43.90 -13.17
N ILE A 207 -20.83 -45.08 -12.71
CA ILE A 207 -19.89 -45.24 -11.59
C ILE A 207 -18.47 -45.32 -12.14
N CYS A 208 -17.61 -44.42 -11.70
CA CYS A 208 -16.22 -44.40 -12.12
C CYS A 208 -15.32 -43.97 -10.95
N PRO A 209 -14.02 -44.28 -10.99
CA PRO A 209 -13.10 -43.83 -9.96
C PRO A 209 -12.87 -42.32 -10.04
N GLU A 210 -12.53 -41.71 -8.90
CA GLU A 210 -12.10 -40.30 -8.81
C GLU A 210 -10.68 -40.14 -9.34
N VAL A 211 -10.51 -40.24 -10.66
CA VAL A 211 -9.21 -40.11 -11.31
C VAL A 211 -9.11 -38.75 -11.98
N ASN A 212 -8.09 -37.98 -11.59
CA ASN A 212 -7.68 -36.81 -12.34
C ASN A 212 -7.13 -37.23 -13.72
N ALA A 213 -7.93 -37.16 -14.77
CA ALA A 213 -7.52 -37.41 -16.15
C ALA A 213 -6.94 -36.17 -16.86
N ASP A 214 -7.07 -34.98 -16.27
CA ASP A 214 -6.58 -33.74 -16.86
C ASP A 214 -5.04 -33.68 -16.78
N TYR A 215 -4.42 -33.50 -17.95
CA TYR A 215 -2.96 -33.52 -18.08
C TYR A 215 -2.31 -32.36 -17.31
N ASN A 216 -2.88 -31.15 -17.38
CA ASN A 216 -2.27 -29.96 -16.80
C ASN A 216 -2.22 -30.02 -15.27
N THR A 217 -3.35 -30.38 -14.65
CA THR A 217 -3.42 -30.55 -13.20
C THR A 217 -2.58 -31.74 -12.73
N LYS A 218 -2.49 -32.84 -13.50
CA LYS A 218 -1.54 -33.93 -13.22
C LYS A 218 -0.08 -33.48 -13.18
N GLU A 219 0.36 -32.66 -14.14
CA GLU A 219 1.71 -32.10 -14.12
C GLU A 219 1.91 -31.16 -12.92
N GLN A 220 0.94 -30.29 -12.63
CA GLN A 220 1.00 -29.42 -11.45
C GLN A 220 1.09 -30.22 -10.13
N LEU A 221 0.36 -31.33 -10.00
CA LEU A 221 0.41 -32.19 -8.81
C LEU A 221 1.78 -32.83 -8.63
N LYS A 222 2.52 -33.14 -9.71
CA LYS A 222 3.92 -33.59 -9.61
C LYS A 222 4.79 -32.50 -9.01
N ASP A 223 4.62 -31.24 -9.42
CA ASP A 223 5.37 -30.11 -8.88
C ASP A 223 5.09 -29.92 -7.39
N TYR A 224 3.81 -29.95 -6.97
CA TYR A 224 3.45 -29.87 -5.55
C TYR A 224 4.00 -31.04 -4.75
N LYS A 225 4.00 -32.26 -5.30
CA LYS A 225 4.61 -33.43 -4.64
C LYS A 225 6.10 -33.20 -4.40
N VAL A 226 6.83 -32.66 -5.38
CA VAL A 226 8.25 -32.31 -5.23
C VAL A 226 8.45 -31.22 -4.19
N LEU A 227 7.61 -30.18 -4.18
CA LEU A 227 7.68 -29.10 -3.19
C LEU A 227 7.46 -29.64 -1.76
N LEU A 228 6.44 -30.45 -1.55
CA LEU A 228 6.10 -31.03 -0.24
C LEU A 228 7.15 -32.02 0.28
N GLN A 229 7.91 -32.67 -0.62
CA GLN A 229 8.99 -33.59 -0.24
C GLN A 229 10.30 -32.88 0.14
N ARG A 230 10.41 -31.55 -0.08
CA ARG A 230 11.63 -30.80 0.26
C ARG A 230 11.74 -30.60 1.76
N SER A 231 12.92 -30.88 2.30
CA SER A 231 13.22 -30.71 3.72
C SER A 231 13.29 -29.24 4.17
N ASN A 232 13.64 -28.32 3.26
CA ASN A 232 13.82 -26.89 3.52
C ASN A 232 13.24 -25.98 2.41
N LEU A 233 12.01 -25.51 2.62
CA LEU A 233 11.36 -24.57 1.69
C LEU A 233 11.96 -23.15 1.74
N GLN A 234 12.73 -22.82 2.78
CA GLN A 234 13.32 -21.49 2.99
C GLN A 234 14.43 -21.15 1.96
N GLU A 235 14.94 -22.15 1.23
CA GLU A 235 15.90 -21.98 0.13
C GLU A 235 15.25 -21.51 -1.19
N LEU A 236 13.91 -21.37 -1.21
CA LEU A 236 13.13 -20.89 -2.34
C LEU A 236 12.62 -19.47 -2.05
N PRO A 237 13.40 -18.42 -2.33
CA PRO A 237 13.09 -17.06 -1.89
C PRO A 237 11.75 -16.54 -2.41
N LEU A 238 11.36 -16.87 -3.65
CA LEU A 238 10.06 -16.48 -4.21
C LEU A 238 8.89 -17.21 -3.56
N LEU A 239 9.06 -18.50 -3.25
CA LEU A 239 8.01 -19.28 -2.57
C LEU A 239 7.84 -18.79 -1.15
N ARG A 240 8.95 -18.55 -0.45
CA ARG A 240 8.97 -17.93 0.87
C ARG A 240 8.26 -16.58 0.83
N GLN A 241 8.60 -15.71 -0.12
CA GLN A 241 7.94 -14.42 -0.26
C GLN A 241 6.43 -14.57 -0.50
N TYR A 242 6.01 -15.51 -1.36
CA TYR A 242 4.59 -15.78 -1.62
C TYR A 242 3.84 -16.26 -0.37
N ILE A 243 4.45 -17.11 0.45
CA ILE A 243 3.85 -17.63 1.68
C ILE A 243 3.85 -16.56 2.79
N GLU A 244 4.97 -15.85 2.98
CA GLU A 244 5.17 -14.85 4.05
C GLU A 244 4.47 -13.51 3.79
N HIS A 245 4.28 -13.09 2.53
CA HIS A 245 3.54 -11.85 2.21
C HIS A 245 2.04 -11.92 2.57
N ARG A 246 1.55 -13.03 3.13
CA ARG A 246 0.26 -13.06 3.83
C ARG A 246 0.26 -12.24 5.13
N SER A 247 1.44 -11.88 5.67
CA SER A 247 1.57 -11.26 7.00
C SER A 247 2.23 -9.89 7.01
N ALA A 248 2.76 -9.42 5.87
CA ALA A 248 3.18 -8.04 5.76
C ALA A 248 1.92 -7.19 5.55
N GLU A 249 1.39 -6.60 6.64
CA GLU A 249 0.65 -5.34 6.54
C GLU A 249 1.36 -4.50 5.49
N VAL A 250 0.59 -3.99 4.52
CA VAL A 250 1.01 -3.11 3.44
C VAL A 250 2.10 -2.20 3.99
N ALA A 251 3.35 -2.65 3.88
CA ALA A 251 4.47 -1.85 4.25
C ALA A 251 4.35 -0.79 3.18
N SER A 252 3.89 0.39 3.59
CA SER A 252 4.17 1.63 2.92
C SER A 252 5.65 1.53 2.63
N THR A 253 5.97 1.05 1.42
CA THR A 253 7.33 1.02 0.91
C THR A 253 7.67 2.48 0.89
N SER A 254 8.29 2.88 2.00
CA SER A 254 8.97 4.13 2.17
C SER A 254 9.71 4.35 0.87
N SER A 255 9.52 5.55 0.35
CA SER A 255 10.02 6.11 -0.91
C SER A 255 11.55 6.05 -1.06
N SER A 256 12.26 5.20 -0.32
CA SER A 256 13.69 4.97 -0.47
C SER A 256 13.98 4.23 -1.77
N HIS A 257 14.02 5.03 -2.85
CA HIS A 257 14.59 4.77 -4.16
C HIS A 257 13.71 4.01 -5.17
N LEU A 258 12.55 4.61 -5.49
CA LEU A 258 11.82 4.25 -6.71
C LEU A 258 12.68 4.55 -7.94
N ARG A 259 13.05 3.50 -8.69
CA ARG A 259 13.75 3.67 -9.97
C ARG A 259 12.73 3.90 -11.10
N PRO A 260 12.89 4.97 -11.91
CA PRO A 260 12.07 5.16 -13.08
C PRO A 260 12.18 3.99 -14.06
N PRO A 261 11.06 3.51 -14.63
CA PRO A 261 11.14 2.66 -15.81
C PRO A 261 11.61 3.52 -16.98
N TYR A 262 12.80 3.24 -17.52
CA TYR A 262 13.41 4.08 -18.56
C TYR A 262 12.91 3.77 -19.98
N GLY A 263 12.24 2.63 -20.19
CA GLY A 263 11.72 2.22 -21.48
C GLY A 263 10.21 2.08 -21.48
N LEU A 264 9.55 2.63 -22.50
CA LEU A 264 8.12 2.43 -22.77
C LEU A 264 7.91 2.01 -24.22
N PHE A 265 6.89 1.19 -24.44
CA PHE A 265 6.51 0.76 -25.78
C PHE A 265 5.59 1.78 -26.46
N GLU A 266 4.74 2.46 -25.69
CA GLU A 266 3.78 3.43 -26.21
C GLU A 266 4.49 4.69 -26.75
N ARG A 267 3.91 5.30 -27.80
CA ARG A 267 4.48 6.49 -28.46
C ARG A 267 3.77 7.79 -28.08
N GLU A 268 2.46 7.73 -27.91
CA GLU A 268 1.60 8.90 -27.77
C GLU A 268 0.74 8.86 -26.50
N TYR A 269 0.13 7.71 -26.22
CA TYR A 269 -0.81 7.59 -25.11
C TYR A 269 -0.11 7.18 -23.80
N PRO A 270 -0.43 7.87 -22.69
CA PRO A 270 0.14 7.54 -21.39
C PRO A 270 -0.38 6.17 -20.91
N LEU A 271 0.47 5.47 -20.17
CA LEU A 271 0.01 4.33 -19.38
C LEU A 271 -0.98 4.79 -18.31
N GLY A 272 -1.90 3.89 -17.95
CA GLY A 272 -2.73 4.09 -16.76
C GLY A 272 -1.84 4.17 -15.50
N ARG A 273 -2.26 4.96 -14.51
CA ARG A 273 -1.49 5.17 -13.26
C ARG A 273 -1.04 3.86 -12.61
N GLY A 274 -1.95 2.89 -12.47
CA GLY A 274 -1.63 1.57 -11.89
C GLY A 274 -0.63 0.75 -12.72
N GLN A 275 -0.59 0.91 -14.05
CA GLN A 275 0.39 0.27 -14.91
C GLN A 275 1.78 0.88 -14.71
N MET A 276 1.87 2.21 -14.62
CA MET A 276 3.13 2.91 -14.34
C MET A 276 3.69 2.54 -12.96
N MET A 277 2.82 2.49 -11.94
CA MET A 277 3.20 2.03 -10.59
C MET A 277 3.76 0.60 -10.62
N ALA A 278 3.10 -0.31 -11.34
CA ALA A 278 3.58 -1.68 -11.48
C ALA A 278 4.97 -1.74 -12.14
N LEU A 279 5.21 -0.98 -13.21
CA LEU A 279 6.53 -0.90 -13.87
C LEU A 279 7.62 -0.33 -12.96
N ALA A 280 7.30 0.73 -12.22
CA ALA A 280 8.24 1.35 -11.29
C ALA A 280 8.63 0.40 -10.14
N GLN A 281 7.67 -0.38 -9.63
CA GLN A 281 7.95 -1.42 -8.61
C GLN A 281 8.88 -2.51 -9.15
N VAL A 282 8.64 -3.00 -10.37
CA VAL A 282 9.54 -3.96 -11.03
C VAL A 282 10.95 -3.37 -11.22
N SER A 283 11.04 -2.15 -11.73
CA SER A 283 12.32 -1.45 -11.96
C SER A 283 13.09 -1.18 -10.66
N SER A 284 12.37 -1.09 -9.55
CA SER A 284 12.92 -0.92 -8.20
C SER A 284 13.33 -2.25 -7.55
N GLY A 285 13.13 -3.39 -8.22
CA GLY A 285 13.59 -4.70 -7.78
C GLY A 285 12.54 -5.55 -7.06
N ALA A 286 11.24 -5.30 -7.29
CA ALA A 286 10.19 -6.15 -6.77
C ALA A 286 10.33 -7.60 -7.30
N SER A 287 10.61 -8.54 -6.40
CA SER A 287 10.79 -9.97 -6.72
C SER A 287 9.48 -10.70 -7.07
N LEU A 288 8.36 -10.25 -6.52
CA LEU A 288 7.03 -10.78 -6.79
C LEU A 288 6.02 -9.62 -6.76
N LEU A 289 5.23 -9.50 -7.83
CA LEU A 289 4.22 -8.46 -7.97
C LEU A 289 2.92 -9.07 -8.51
N ALA A 290 1.84 -8.90 -7.75
CA ALA A 290 0.50 -9.24 -8.22
C ALA A 290 -0.13 -8.01 -8.87
N VAL A 291 -0.55 -8.14 -10.13
CA VAL A 291 -1.25 -7.08 -10.86
C VAL A 291 -2.66 -7.55 -11.19
N GLN A 292 -3.65 -6.91 -10.59
CA GLN A 292 -5.05 -7.16 -10.87
C GLN A 292 -5.59 -6.09 -11.83
N GLY A 293 -6.28 -6.53 -12.88
CA GLY A 293 -6.96 -5.63 -13.79
C GLY A 293 -8.15 -6.32 -14.44
N ALA A 294 -9.31 -5.65 -14.47
CA ALA A 294 -10.52 -6.13 -15.13
C ALA A 294 -10.28 -6.37 -16.64
N PRO A 295 -11.18 -7.08 -17.35
CA PRO A 295 -11.12 -7.15 -18.81
C PRO A 295 -11.03 -5.75 -19.43
N GLY A 296 -10.15 -5.57 -20.43
CA GLY A 296 -9.96 -4.28 -21.11
C GLY A 296 -9.02 -3.26 -20.43
N THR A 297 -8.52 -3.48 -19.20
CA THR A 297 -7.68 -2.50 -18.48
C THR A 297 -6.20 -2.43 -18.93
N GLY A 298 -5.90 -2.84 -20.16
CA GLY A 298 -4.55 -2.72 -20.74
C GLY A 298 -3.46 -3.62 -20.12
N LYS A 299 -3.79 -4.83 -19.65
CA LYS A 299 -2.78 -5.79 -19.15
C LYS A 299 -1.69 -6.09 -20.20
N THR A 300 -2.07 -6.20 -21.47
CA THR A 300 -1.13 -6.37 -22.58
C THR A 300 -0.23 -5.14 -22.76
N THR A 301 -0.78 -3.93 -22.66
CA THR A 301 -0.04 -2.66 -22.67
C THR A 301 1.03 -2.61 -21.58
N LEU A 302 0.72 -3.09 -20.38
CA LEU A 302 1.68 -3.22 -19.29
C LEU A 302 2.84 -4.17 -19.67
N PHE A 303 2.55 -5.34 -20.24
CA PHE A 303 3.60 -6.29 -20.66
C PHE A 303 4.51 -5.73 -21.74
N LYS A 304 3.97 -5.06 -22.75
CA LYS A 304 4.79 -4.39 -23.79
C LYS A 304 5.75 -3.38 -23.17
N SER A 305 5.27 -2.62 -22.19
CA SER A 305 6.10 -1.62 -21.50
C SER A 305 7.12 -2.25 -20.55
N LEU A 306 6.80 -3.39 -19.94
CA LEU A 306 7.74 -4.19 -19.15
C LEU A 306 8.89 -4.70 -20.04
N ILE A 307 8.56 -5.22 -21.22
CA ILE A 307 9.53 -5.63 -22.24
C ILE A 307 10.44 -4.45 -22.62
N ALA A 308 9.84 -3.30 -22.94
CA ALA A 308 10.59 -2.11 -23.31
C ALA A 308 11.54 -1.66 -22.20
N SER A 309 11.07 -1.61 -20.95
CA SER A 309 11.90 -1.24 -19.80
C SER A 309 13.06 -2.20 -19.58
N GLN A 310 12.83 -3.52 -19.68
CA GLN A 310 13.88 -4.52 -19.53
C GLN A 310 14.95 -4.45 -20.63
N ILE A 311 14.54 -4.17 -21.88
CA ILE A 311 15.46 -3.96 -23.00
C ILE A 311 16.37 -2.74 -22.75
N VAL A 312 15.80 -1.64 -22.27
CA VAL A 312 16.58 -0.44 -21.90
C VAL A 312 17.52 -0.72 -20.73
N GLU A 313 17.05 -1.41 -19.68
CA GLU A 313 17.89 -1.81 -18.55
C GLU A 313 19.07 -2.66 -18.99
N ARG A 314 18.86 -3.57 -19.94
CA ARG A 314 19.92 -4.39 -20.51
C ARG A 314 20.93 -3.57 -21.30
N ALA A 315 20.47 -2.66 -22.16
CA ALA A 315 21.37 -1.78 -22.90
C ALA A 315 22.23 -0.95 -21.94
N LEU A 316 21.63 -0.36 -20.91
CA LEU A 316 22.34 0.37 -19.86
C LEU A 316 23.37 -0.49 -19.11
N ALA A 317 23.03 -1.75 -18.81
CA ALA A 317 23.95 -2.69 -18.18
C ALA A 317 25.15 -3.01 -19.08
N CYS A 318 24.93 -3.22 -20.39
CA CYS A 318 25.99 -3.41 -21.38
C CYS A 318 26.90 -2.17 -21.50
N ILE A 319 26.32 -0.97 -21.58
CA ILE A 319 27.07 0.30 -21.63
C ILE A 319 27.96 0.46 -20.39
N GLY A 320 27.46 0.07 -19.22
CA GLY A 320 28.21 0.07 -17.96
C GLY A 320 29.24 -1.06 -17.82
N GLY A 321 29.39 -1.94 -18.82
CA GLY A 321 30.33 -3.06 -18.78
C GLY A 321 29.87 -4.24 -17.91
N ASN A 322 28.59 -4.30 -17.54
CA ASN A 322 28.01 -5.32 -16.66
C ASN A 322 26.83 -6.05 -17.34
N ASP A 323 27.04 -6.56 -18.56
CA ASP A 323 26.03 -7.35 -19.27
C ASP A 323 25.68 -8.60 -18.45
N ARG A 324 24.39 -8.76 -18.16
CA ARG A 324 23.82 -9.81 -17.33
C ARG A 324 22.57 -10.35 -17.99
N ASN A 325 22.13 -11.53 -17.58
CA ASN A 325 20.88 -12.04 -18.09
C ASN A 325 19.69 -11.18 -17.60
N LEU A 326 19.00 -10.51 -18.53
CA LEU A 326 17.74 -9.79 -18.33
C LEU A 326 16.66 -10.29 -19.30
N GLY A 327 16.61 -11.61 -19.51
CA GLY A 327 15.54 -12.25 -20.26
C GLY A 327 14.19 -12.13 -19.56
N LEU A 328 13.14 -12.05 -20.36
CA LEU A 328 11.75 -12.08 -19.91
C LEU A 328 11.08 -13.33 -20.48
N VAL A 329 10.50 -14.14 -19.60
CA VAL A 329 9.66 -15.27 -20.00
C VAL A 329 8.20 -14.92 -19.73
N VAL A 330 7.45 -14.73 -20.81
CA VAL A 330 6.01 -14.45 -20.79
C VAL A 330 5.26 -15.76 -20.97
N THR A 331 4.38 -16.07 -20.01
CA THR A 331 3.62 -17.31 -20.02
C THR A 331 2.13 -17.08 -19.87
N SER A 332 1.36 -17.99 -20.44
CA SER A 332 -0.09 -18.06 -20.22
C SER A 332 -0.60 -19.48 -20.27
N THR A 333 -1.74 -19.74 -19.63
CA THR A 333 -2.52 -20.95 -19.84
C THR A 333 -3.21 -20.99 -21.21
N ALA A 334 -3.46 -19.83 -21.84
CA ALA A 334 -4.15 -19.72 -23.13
C ALA A 334 -3.17 -19.44 -24.27
N LYS A 335 -3.14 -20.30 -25.29
CA LYS A 335 -2.27 -20.16 -26.47
C LYS A 335 -2.46 -18.81 -27.20
N LYS A 336 -3.71 -18.38 -27.41
CA LYS A 336 -4.04 -17.11 -28.06
C LYS A 336 -3.48 -15.88 -27.33
N ALA A 337 -3.32 -15.96 -26.01
CA ALA A 337 -2.72 -14.89 -25.23
C ALA A 337 -1.25 -14.66 -25.56
N VAL A 338 -0.53 -15.78 -25.70
CA VAL A 338 0.90 -15.81 -26.03
C VAL A 338 1.08 -15.24 -27.43
N GLU A 339 0.23 -15.65 -28.37
CA GLU A 339 0.21 -15.13 -29.75
C GLU A 339 -0.04 -13.63 -29.77
N ASN A 340 -1.06 -13.12 -29.08
CA ASN A 340 -1.36 -11.69 -29.03
C ASN A 340 -0.17 -10.84 -28.56
N VAL A 341 0.58 -11.28 -27.54
CA VAL A 341 1.77 -10.53 -27.07
C VAL A 341 2.85 -10.45 -28.14
N ILE A 342 3.08 -11.54 -28.86
CA ILE A 342 4.07 -11.58 -29.94
C ILE A 342 3.60 -10.81 -31.18
N ASP A 343 2.31 -10.91 -31.52
CA ASP A 343 1.73 -10.21 -32.66
C ASP A 343 1.72 -8.69 -32.44
N ASP A 344 1.52 -8.23 -31.20
CA ASP A 344 1.69 -6.81 -30.85
C ASP A 344 3.13 -6.32 -31.06
N LEU A 345 4.14 -7.15 -30.77
CA LEU A 345 5.55 -6.82 -31.06
C LEU A 345 5.80 -6.80 -32.58
N ARG A 346 5.27 -7.78 -33.32
CA ARG A 346 5.37 -7.86 -34.79
C ARG A 346 4.71 -6.67 -35.49
N GLY A 347 3.61 -6.17 -34.94
CA GLY A 347 2.83 -5.07 -35.50
C GLY A 347 3.43 -3.69 -35.30
N ASP A 348 4.46 -3.52 -34.47
CA ASP A 348 5.14 -2.23 -34.32
C ASP A 348 6.06 -1.97 -35.53
N ALA A 349 5.86 -0.83 -36.18
CA ALA A 349 6.61 -0.44 -37.37
C ALA A 349 8.14 -0.36 -37.15
N TYR A 350 8.62 -0.20 -35.91
CA TYR A 350 10.05 -0.23 -35.59
C TYR A 350 10.60 -1.67 -35.48
N LEU A 351 9.73 -2.65 -35.21
CA LEU A 351 10.11 -4.03 -34.87
C LEU A 351 9.79 -5.04 -35.98
N GLU A 352 8.94 -4.69 -36.95
CA GLU A 352 8.37 -5.60 -37.96
C GLU A 352 9.40 -6.46 -38.71
N ASN A 353 10.63 -5.96 -38.89
CA ASN A 353 11.69 -6.61 -39.68
C ASN A 353 12.79 -7.28 -38.84
N LEU A 354 12.59 -7.47 -37.53
CA LEU A 354 13.60 -8.05 -36.65
C LEU A 354 13.52 -9.59 -36.61
N ASN A 355 14.60 -10.26 -37.00
CA ASN A 355 14.80 -11.71 -36.85
C ASN A 355 15.22 -12.13 -35.43
N TRP A 356 15.44 -11.14 -34.56
CA TRP A 356 15.84 -11.28 -33.17
C TRP A 356 14.80 -10.58 -32.27
N LEU A 357 15.09 -10.35 -30.99
CA LEU A 357 14.22 -9.71 -29.98
C LEU A 357 13.25 -10.66 -29.26
N TYR A 358 12.46 -11.44 -30.00
CA TYR A 358 11.46 -12.33 -29.40
C TYR A 358 11.48 -13.75 -29.98
N PHE A 359 11.16 -14.73 -29.14
CA PHE A 359 11.02 -16.14 -29.51
C PHE A 359 9.69 -16.72 -29.03
N GLN A 360 8.94 -17.34 -29.94
CA GLN A 360 7.63 -17.94 -29.63
C GLN A 360 7.75 -19.47 -29.46
N GLY A 361 7.73 -19.93 -28.22
CA GLY A 361 7.54 -21.34 -27.89
C GLY A 361 6.11 -21.81 -28.17
N GLY A 362 5.89 -23.12 -28.09
CA GLY A 362 4.56 -23.70 -28.27
C GLY A 362 4.62 -25.10 -28.83
N ASP A 363 3.71 -25.39 -29.76
CA ASP A 363 3.72 -26.66 -30.48
C ASP A 363 4.95 -26.81 -31.41
N SER A 364 5.19 -28.03 -31.88
CA SER A 364 6.35 -28.34 -32.72
C SER A 364 6.38 -27.54 -34.02
N GLY A 365 5.21 -27.17 -34.58
CA GLY A 365 5.12 -26.34 -35.78
C GLY A 365 5.60 -24.91 -35.52
N GLN A 366 5.12 -24.30 -34.42
CA GLN A 366 5.54 -22.97 -33.99
C GLN A 366 7.05 -22.91 -33.71
N VAL A 367 7.57 -23.88 -32.95
CA VAL A 367 9.01 -23.97 -32.66
C VAL A 367 9.80 -24.11 -33.97
N THR A 368 9.35 -24.94 -34.91
CA THR A 368 10.04 -25.11 -36.21
C THR A 368 10.14 -23.80 -37.00
N ASN A 369 9.07 -22.99 -37.01
CA ASN A 369 9.07 -21.68 -37.67
C ASN A 369 10.05 -20.71 -36.99
N GLU A 370 10.07 -20.69 -35.66
CA GLU A 370 11.01 -19.84 -34.92
C GLU A 370 12.47 -20.29 -35.11
N LEU A 371 12.74 -21.58 -35.27
CA LEU A 371 14.08 -22.07 -35.63
C LEU A 371 14.54 -21.62 -37.04
N GLN A 372 13.60 -21.40 -37.96
CA GLN A 372 13.93 -20.75 -39.24
C GLN A 372 14.32 -19.28 -39.03
N ARG A 373 13.65 -18.55 -38.13
CA ARG A 373 14.06 -17.18 -37.73
C ARG A 373 15.44 -17.17 -37.09
N VAL A 374 15.77 -18.14 -36.23
CA VAL A 374 17.14 -18.30 -35.68
C VAL A 374 18.16 -18.48 -36.80
N SER A 375 17.84 -19.29 -37.80
CA SER A 375 18.71 -19.48 -38.98
C SER A 375 18.87 -18.18 -39.80
N GLY A 376 17.80 -17.39 -39.94
CA GLY A 376 17.82 -16.07 -40.56
C GLY A 376 18.70 -15.08 -39.81
N LEU A 377 18.57 -15.02 -38.49
CA LEU A 377 19.41 -14.21 -37.61
C LEU A 377 20.90 -14.56 -37.77
N LEU A 378 21.25 -15.85 -37.77
CA LEU A 378 22.63 -16.28 -37.95
C LEU A 378 23.22 -15.80 -39.28
N ARG A 379 22.46 -15.86 -40.38
CA ARG A 379 22.90 -15.32 -41.68
C ARG A 379 23.09 -13.81 -41.64
N GLN A 380 22.20 -13.09 -40.94
CA GLN A 380 22.29 -11.64 -40.79
C GLN A 380 23.54 -11.23 -40.00
N LEU A 381 23.84 -11.92 -38.89
CA LEU A 381 25.07 -11.69 -38.11
C LEU A 381 26.35 -11.97 -38.90
N ASP A 382 26.32 -12.93 -39.83
CA ASP A 382 27.44 -13.22 -40.72
C ASP A 382 27.64 -12.12 -41.77
N ALA A 383 26.56 -11.55 -42.30
CA ALA A 383 26.59 -10.52 -43.33
C ALA A 383 26.98 -9.13 -42.80
N GLU A 384 26.57 -8.79 -41.58
CA GLU A 384 26.81 -7.47 -41.00
C GLU A 384 28.10 -7.40 -40.16
N LEU A 385 28.68 -6.20 -40.11
CA LEU A 385 29.88 -5.89 -39.32
C LEU A 385 29.53 -4.96 -38.16
N HIS A 386 30.21 -5.16 -37.04
CA HIS A 386 30.10 -4.30 -35.87
C HIS A 386 30.64 -2.90 -36.19
N ASP A 387 29.83 -1.89 -35.91
CA ASP A 387 30.16 -0.48 -36.05
C ASP A 387 30.32 0.15 -34.66
N LEU A 388 31.57 0.33 -34.26
CA LEU A 388 31.93 0.87 -32.95
C LEU A 388 31.51 2.34 -32.78
N ASP A 389 31.56 3.14 -33.85
CA ASP A 389 31.24 4.56 -33.78
C ASP A 389 29.72 4.76 -33.68
N LYS A 390 28.95 4.00 -34.45
CA LYS A 390 27.49 3.91 -34.29
C LYS A 390 27.12 3.47 -32.87
N GLN A 391 27.78 2.44 -32.35
CA GLN A 391 27.52 1.96 -31.00
C GLN A 391 27.80 3.01 -29.92
N LYS A 392 28.92 3.74 -30.02
CA LYS A 392 29.26 4.84 -29.10
C LYS A 392 28.25 5.99 -29.19
N ALA A 393 27.81 6.35 -30.39
CA ALA A 393 26.81 7.39 -30.60
C ALA A 393 25.45 7.01 -29.96
N LEU A 394 25.03 5.75 -30.12
CA LEU A 394 23.83 5.21 -29.48
C LEU A 394 23.95 5.21 -27.95
N ALA A 395 25.10 4.78 -27.41
CA ALA A 395 25.35 4.82 -25.97
C ALA A 395 25.25 6.24 -25.41
N ALA A 396 25.87 7.22 -26.08
CA ALA A 396 25.80 8.62 -25.69
C ALA A 396 24.37 9.15 -25.69
N ARG A 397 23.58 8.80 -26.72
CA ARG A 397 22.15 9.19 -26.82
C ARG A 397 21.31 8.57 -25.70
N ILE A 398 21.54 7.29 -25.37
CA ILE A 398 20.87 6.60 -24.26
C ILE A 398 21.19 7.29 -22.93
N ILE A 399 22.48 7.56 -22.67
CA ILE A 399 22.92 8.22 -21.42
C ILE A 399 22.31 9.62 -21.29
N GLU A 400 22.35 10.43 -22.35
CA GLU A 400 21.80 11.80 -22.28
C GLU A 400 20.28 11.79 -22.10
N THR A 401 19.57 10.92 -22.82
CA THR A 401 18.11 10.84 -22.68
C THR A 401 17.70 10.37 -21.27
N ARG A 402 18.42 9.39 -20.71
CA ARG A 402 18.25 8.97 -19.31
C ARG A 402 18.52 10.14 -18.35
N ARG A 403 19.58 10.92 -18.60
CA ARG A 403 19.96 12.06 -17.74
C ARG A 403 18.83 13.08 -17.63
N LEU A 404 18.04 13.31 -18.68
CA LEU A 404 16.89 14.21 -18.65
C LEU A 404 15.84 13.76 -17.62
N ILE A 405 15.53 12.47 -17.60
CA ILE A 405 14.59 11.88 -16.62
C ILE A 405 15.19 11.97 -15.21
N ASP A 406 16.47 11.60 -15.05
CA ASP A 406 17.15 11.60 -13.74
C ASP A 406 17.28 13.00 -13.12
N VAL A 407 17.53 14.03 -13.94
CA VAL A 407 17.56 15.43 -13.47
C VAL A 407 16.19 15.85 -12.98
N SER A 408 15.13 15.52 -13.72
CA SER A 408 13.76 15.84 -13.32
C SER A 408 13.33 15.09 -12.06
N LEU A 409 13.74 13.82 -11.89
CA LEU A 409 13.48 13.04 -10.68
C LEU A 409 14.13 13.69 -9.46
N ARG A 410 15.43 13.99 -9.53
CA ARG A 410 16.15 14.62 -8.41
C ARG A 410 15.52 15.94 -8.00
N ARG A 411 15.05 16.70 -9.00
CA ARG A 411 14.39 17.98 -8.77
C ARG A 411 13.01 17.82 -8.12
N PHE A 412 12.24 16.82 -8.55
CA PHE A 412 11.00 16.44 -7.90
C PHE A 412 11.22 16.00 -6.45
N GLU A 413 12.20 15.13 -6.21
CA GLU A 413 12.56 14.64 -4.86
C GLU A 413 12.98 15.80 -3.94
N GLU A 414 13.75 16.78 -4.43
CA GLU A 414 14.15 17.97 -3.69
C GLU A 414 12.93 18.81 -3.26
N LEU A 415 12.02 19.12 -4.20
CA LEU A 415 10.83 19.90 -3.90
C LEU A 415 9.85 19.15 -2.99
N ASN A 416 9.68 17.85 -3.22
CA ASN A 416 8.85 17.01 -2.38
C ASN A 416 9.40 16.91 -0.95
N LYS A 417 10.72 16.84 -0.79
CA LYS A 417 11.36 16.89 0.54
C LYS A 417 11.08 18.21 1.25
N HIS A 418 11.18 19.35 0.56
CA HIS A 418 10.82 20.66 1.15
C HIS A 418 9.34 20.71 1.55
N LEU A 419 8.44 20.11 0.76
CA LEU A 419 7.03 20.01 1.10
C LEU A 419 6.78 19.11 2.31
N GLU A 420 7.47 17.97 2.42
CA GLU A 420 7.41 17.08 3.58
C GLU A 420 7.90 17.78 4.85
N GLU A 421 9.03 18.48 4.78
CA GLU A 421 9.57 19.28 5.90
C GLU A 421 8.60 20.39 6.33
N ALA A 422 7.96 21.08 5.37
CA ALA A 422 6.96 22.11 5.68
C ALA A 422 5.64 21.51 6.21
N THR A 423 5.24 20.33 5.75
CA THR A 423 4.05 19.61 6.23
C THR A 423 4.24 19.13 7.67
N ALA A 424 5.45 18.72 8.05
CA ALA A 424 5.77 18.31 9.41
C ALA A 424 5.54 19.44 10.44
N LEU A 425 5.67 20.71 10.05
CA LEU A 425 5.38 21.87 10.89
C LEU A 425 3.90 21.95 11.30
N LEU A 426 3.00 21.36 10.51
CA LEU A 426 1.56 21.30 10.80
C LEU A 426 1.21 20.26 11.89
N LYS A 427 2.20 19.52 12.41
CA LYS A 427 2.05 18.54 13.52
C LYS A 427 0.95 17.49 13.28
N GLY A 428 0.79 17.06 12.04
CA GLY A 428 -0.19 16.02 11.65
C GLY A 428 -1.63 16.51 11.51
N VAL A 429 -1.88 17.82 11.61
CA VAL A 429 -3.18 18.43 11.33
C VAL A 429 -3.32 18.64 9.82
N SER A 430 -4.53 18.50 9.27
CA SER A 430 -4.77 18.81 7.86
C SER A 430 -4.52 20.30 7.60
N PRO A 431 -4.04 20.70 6.39
CA PRO A 431 -3.82 22.11 6.09
C PRO A 431 -5.08 22.99 6.27
N GLU A 432 -6.25 22.44 5.94
CA GLU A 432 -7.56 23.10 6.07
C GLU A 432 -7.92 23.34 7.53
N ASP A 433 -7.75 22.32 8.39
CA ASP A 433 -7.98 22.45 9.83
C ASP A 433 -6.95 23.37 10.49
N PHE A 434 -5.71 23.34 10.04
CA PHE A 434 -4.65 24.21 10.54
C PHE A 434 -4.94 25.69 10.22
N GLU A 435 -5.43 25.98 9.01
CA GLU A 435 -5.90 27.31 8.64
C GLU A 435 -7.12 27.75 9.48
N ALA A 436 -8.07 26.85 9.73
CA ALA A 436 -9.21 27.14 10.60
C ALA A 436 -8.76 27.47 12.04
N GLN A 437 -7.79 26.74 12.58
CA GLN A 437 -7.20 27.03 13.90
C GLN A 437 -6.52 28.40 13.94
N ILE A 438 -5.79 28.78 12.88
CA ILE A 438 -5.19 30.11 12.76
C ILE A 438 -6.27 31.20 12.77
N ARG A 439 -7.38 30.99 12.05
CA ARG A 439 -8.50 31.96 12.02
C ARG A 439 -9.15 32.12 13.40
N LEU A 440 -9.38 31.03 14.12
CA LEU A 440 -9.93 31.05 15.48
C LEU A 440 -8.98 31.78 16.44
N LEU A 441 -7.70 31.40 16.47
CA LEU A 441 -6.69 32.04 17.31
C LEU A 441 -6.55 33.53 16.97
N GLY A 442 -6.57 33.89 15.68
CA GLY A 442 -6.55 35.28 15.24
C GLY A 442 -7.77 36.08 15.70
N SER A 443 -8.95 35.47 15.72
CA SER A 443 -10.16 36.10 16.25
C SER A 443 -10.11 36.29 17.77
N ASP A 444 -9.53 35.33 18.50
CA ASP A 444 -9.33 35.39 19.94
C ASP A 444 -8.33 36.47 20.33
N VAL A 445 -7.18 36.52 19.66
CA VAL A 445 -6.17 37.57 19.81
C VAL A 445 -6.77 38.94 19.52
N SER A 446 -7.54 39.09 18.44
CA SER A 446 -8.19 40.37 18.08
C SER A 446 -9.17 40.83 19.16
N ARG A 447 -9.97 39.90 19.71
CA ARG A 447 -10.90 40.18 20.81
C ARG A 447 -10.16 40.60 22.08
N GLN A 448 -9.11 39.87 22.47
CA GLN A 448 -8.29 40.21 23.63
C GLN A 448 -7.61 41.58 23.50
N CYS A 449 -7.13 41.94 22.30
CA CYS A 449 -6.57 43.27 22.03
C CYS A 449 -7.59 44.39 22.27
N LEU A 450 -8.84 44.22 21.80
CA LEU A 450 -9.91 45.20 22.00
C LEU A 450 -10.26 45.35 23.49
N GLU A 451 -10.36 44.24 24.23
CA GLU A 451 -10.62 44.24 25.68
C GLU A 451 -9.52 44.96 26.48
N LEU A 452 -8.27 44.88 26.02
CA LEU A 452 -7.11 45.53 26.64
C LEU A 452 -6.88 46.97 26.15
N GLY A 453 -7.69 47.46 25.20
CA GLY A 453 -7.63 48.81 24.66
C GLY A 453 -6.50 49.04 23.66
N PHE A 454 -5.98 47.99 23.03
CA PHE A 454 -4.97 48.09 21.99
C PHE A 454 -5.57 48.33 20.61
N SER A 455 -4.82 49.04 19.77
CA SER A 455 -5.18 49.23 18.36
C SER A 455 -4.74 48.02 17.54
N VAL A 456 -5.65 47.51 16.70
CA VAL A 456 -5.44 46.33 15.82
C VAL A 456 -5.17 46.77 14.37
N GLU A 457 -4.71 48.00 14.15
CA GLU A 457 -4.39 48.50 12.81
C GLU A 457 -3.23 47.72 12.16
N ARG A 458 -3.24 47.64 10.83
CA ARG A 458 -2.17 46.98 10.05
C ARG A 458 -0.82 47.64 10.36
N GLY A 459 0.12 46.85 10.87
CA GLY A 459 1.47 47.30 11.20
C GLY A 459 1.68 47.65 12.68
N ALA A 460 0.66 47.53 13.53
CA ALA A 460 0.81 47.68 14.96
C ALA A 460 1.58 46.49 15.58
N ASP A 461 2.64 46.79 16.32
CA ASP A 461 3.42 45.77 17.06
C ASP A 461 2.73 45.46 18.39
N ILE A 462 1.86 44.45 18.38
CA ILE A 462 1.09 44.03 19.56
C ILE A 462 2.01 43.50 20.65
N ALA A 463 3.12 42.84 20.30
CA ALA A 463 4.10 42.37 21.26
C ALA A 463 4.77 43.54 21.99
N GLN A 464 5.13 44.59 21.26
CA GLN A 464 5.67 45.82 21.86
C GLN A 464 4.63 46.54 22.74
N GLN A 465 3.38 46.64 22.30
CA GLN A 465 2.30 47.23 23.12
C GLN A 465 2.08 46.47 24.43
N CYS A 466 2.11 45.13 24.38
CA CYS A 466 2.06 44.28 25.57
C CYS A 466 3.29 44.51 26.47
N ALA A 467 4.49 44.60 25.90
CA ALA A 467 5.72 44.84 26.64
C ALA A 467 5.72 46.21 27.34
N ASP A 468 5.28 47.26 26.65
CA ASP A 468 5.19 48.62 27.19
C ASP A 468 4.14 48.71 28.31
N ALA A 469 2.98 48.08 28.11
CA ALA A 469 1.94 47.99 29.13
C ALA A 469 2.43 47.24 30.38
N LEU A 470 3.11 46.11 30.22
CA LEU A 470 3.73 45.38 31.33
C LEU A 470 4.83 46.19 32.01
N ALA A 471 5.69 46.87 31.24
CA ALA A 471 6.74 47.73 31.77
C ALA A 471 6.18 48.88 32.60
N SER A 472 5.09 49.52 32.16
CA SER A 472 4.39 50.55 32.93
C SER A 472 3.81 50.02 34.25
N LEU A 473 3.23 48.82 34.25
CA LEU A 473 2.71 48.17 35.47
C LEU A 473 3.85 47.82 36.42
N TYR A 474 4.97 47.30 35.92
CA TYR A 474 6.14 47.00 36.71
C TYR A 474 6.84 48.26 37.24
N ALA A 475 6.88 49.35 36.46
CA ALA A 475 7.36 50.64 36.91
C ALA A 475 6.52 51.16 38.07
N ARG A 476 5.19 51.13 37.97
CA ARG A 476 4.28 51.50 39.08
C ARG A 476 4.46 50.61 40.31
N ARG A 477 4.59 49.29 40.13
CA ARG A 477 4.87 48.36 41.24
C ARG A 477 6.24 48.64 41.87
N GLY A 478 7.23 49.03 41.07
CA GLY A 478 8.56 49.44 41.50
C GLY A 478 8.56 50.78 42.25
N GLU A 479 7.82 51.78 41.77
CA GLU A 479 7.57 53.05 42.45
C GLU A 479 6.87 52.84 43.78
N TYR A 480 5.84 51.98 43.83
CA TYR A 480 5.18 51.58 45.07
C TYR A 480 6.15 50.85 46.01
N ALA A 481 6.92 49.89 45.53
CA ALA A 481 7.88 49.17 46.34
C ALA A 481 9.01 50.09 46.85
N HIS A 482 9.47 51.03 46.04
CA HIS A 482 10.43 52.06 46.41
C HIS A 482 9.83 53.00 47.45
N ALA A 483 8.62 53.53 47.23
CA ALA A 483 7.90 54.34 48.20
C ALA A 483 7.72 53.55 49.50
N LYS A 484 7.21 52.32 49.46
CA LYS A 484 7.06 51.45 50.64
C LYS A 484 8.38 51.12 51.33
N LYS A 485 9.48 50.92 50.60
CA LYS A 485 10.81 50.64 51.16
C LYS A 485 11.40 51.90 51.80
N TRP A 486 11.33 53.04 51.12
CA TRP A 486 11.79 54.34 51.61
C TRP A 486 11.00 54.76 52.85
N LEU A 487 9.66 54.59 52.80
CA LEU A 487 8.79 54.69 53.96
C LEU A 487 9.21 53.64 55.00
N SER A 488 9.39 52.34 54.74
CA SER A 488 9.82 51.40 55.80
C SER A 488 11.21 51.69 56.42
N GLY A 489 12.13 52.32 55.66
CA GLY A 489 13.50 52.64 56.07
C GLY A 489 13.66 53.95 56.86
N GLY A 490 12.94 55.02 56.49
CA GLY A 490 12.84 56.27 57.27
C GLY A 490 11.60 56.31 58.18
N TYR A 491 10.45 55.87 57.67
CA TYR A 491 9.19 55.58 58.38
C TYR A 491 9.05 54.15 58.93
N GLY A 492 10.07 53.52 59.53
CA GLY A 492 9.83 52.41 60.47
C GLY A 492 8.90 52.80 61.66
N LYS A 493 8.46 54.07 61.70
CA LYS A 493 7.69 54.72 62.76
C LYS A 493 6.27 55.17 62.32
N LEU A 494 5.84 55.00 61.06
CA LEU A 494 4.45 55.31 60.68
C LEU A 494 3.44 54.25 61.12
N VAL A 495 3.87 53.02 61.42
CA VAL A 495 3.02 52.08 62.16
C VAL A 495 2.69 52.63 63.58
N GLY A 496 3.28 53.77 63.98
CA GLY A 496 2.97 54.49 65.21
C GLY A 496 2.66 55.99 65.06
N ALA A 497 2.37 56.51 63.86
CA ALA A 497 1.74 57.84 63.80
C ALA A 497 0.23 57.69 64.05
N PRO A 498 -0.35 58.54 64.90
CA PRO A 498 -1.75 58.40 65.31
C PRO A 498 -2.77 58.87 64.25
N PHE A 499 -2.34 59.18 63.01
CA PHE A 499 -3.21 59.67 61.93
C PHE A 499 -2.91 58.98 60.59
N SER A 500 -3.92 58.94 59.71
CA SER A 500 -3.88 58.24 58.41
C SER A 500 -2.96 58.92 57.40
N LEU A 501 -2.57 58.18 56.36
CA LEU A 501 -1.78 58.68 55.22
C LEU A 501 -2.47 59.87 54.52
N GLU A 502 -3.81 59.88 54.49
CA GLU A 502 -4.62 60.94 53.86
C GLU A 502 -4.47 62.29 54.58
N ASN A 503 -4.35 62.27 55.91
CA ASN A 503 -4.17 63.46 56.72
C ASN A 503 -2.71 63.94 56.76
N TYR A 504 -1.78 63.17 56.19
CA TYR A 504 -0.36 63.46 56.24
C TYR A 504 0.04 64.72 55.45
N ARG A 505 -0.65 64.99 54.33
CA ARG A 505 -0.42 66.20 53.53
C ARG A 505 -0.83 67.45 54.30
N ALA A 506 -2.00 67.39 54.94
CA ALA A 506 -2.50 68.45 55.80
C ALA A 506 -1.57 68.67 57.01
N TRP A 507 -1.04 67.58 57.58
CA TRP A 507 -0.03 67.62 58.64
C TRP A 507 1.24 68.35 58.17
N LEU A 508 1.82 68.00 57.02
CA LEU A 508 3.01 68.67 56.49
C LEU A 508 2.78 70.16 56.15
N SER A 509 1.55 70.56 55.83
CA SER A 509 1.23 71.98 55.62
C SER A 509 0.89 72.73 56.91
N SER A 510 0.76 72.03 58.04
CA SER A 510 0.29 72.62 59.29
C SER A 510 1.40 73.36 60.03
N SER A 511 1.07 74.53 60.58
CA SER A 511 1.96 75.33 61.41
C SER A 511 2.41 74.56 62.65
N LEU A 512 1.57 73.66 63.18
CA LEU A 512 1.94 72.80 64.29
C LEU A 512 3.12 71.88 63.93
N SER A 513 3.09 71.26 62.75
CA SER A 513 4.16 70.33 62.36
C SER A 513 5.51 71.03 62.17
N GLU A 514 5.52 72.26 61.66
CA GLU A 514 6.71 73.10 61.50
C GLU A 514 7.31 73.48 62.86
N ASN A 515 6.46 73.95 63.77
CA ASN A 515 6.87 74.29 65.13
C ASN A 515 7.29 73.04 65.92
N LEU A 516 6.66 71.89 65.69
CA LEU A 516 7.07 70.61 66.26
C LEU A 516 8.50 70.25 65.80
N GLN A 517 8.81 70.37 64.51
CA GLN A 517 10.17 70.19 64.00
C GLN A 517 11.15 71.17 64.63
N HIS A 518 10.82 72.46 64.71
CA HIS A 518 11.67 73.47 65.31
C HIS A 518 12.03 73.14 66.77
N HIS A 519 11.06 72.67 67.56
CA HIS A 519 11.28 72.39 68.98
C HIS A 519 11.86 70.99 69.27
N PHE A 520 11.57 69.98 68.44
CA PHE A 520 11.89 68.57 68.73
C PHE A 520 12.91 67.92 67.78
N ALA A 521 13.36 68.56 66.69
CA ALA A 521 14.27 67.94 65.70
C ALA A 521 15.65 67.56 66.26
N GLU A 522 16.09 68.19 67.35
CA GLU A 522 17.38 67.89 68.01
C GLU A 522 17.28 66.84 69.12
N HIS A 523 16.06 66.36 69.43
CA HIS A 523 15.87 65.37 70.49
C HIS A 523 16.48 64.01 70.10
N PRO A 524 17.22 63.34 70.99
CA PRO A 524 17.86 62.07 70.67
C PRO A 524 16.83 60.96 70.39
N VAL A 525 16.94 60.32 69.22
CA VAL A 525 15.95 59.35 68.70
C VAL A 525 16.46 57.91 68.56
N GLY A 526 17.74 57.64 68.84
CA GLY A 526 18.37 56.30 68.75
C GLY A 526 19.77 56.23 69.37
N GLY A 527 20.21 55.02 69.74
CA GLY A 527 21.57 54.72 70.22
C GLY A 527 21.92 55.22 71.63
N LEU A 528 23.21 55.30 71.95
CA LEU A 528 23.76 55.76 73.25
C LEU A 528 23.27 57.16 73.69
N ARG A 529 22.74 57.97 72.75
CA ARG A 529 22.19 59.30 73.02
C ARG A 529 20.83 59.30 73.74
N LEU A 530 20.08 58.18 73.75
CA LEU A 530 18.81 58.08 74.49
C LEU A 530 19.02 58.15 76.02
N LEU A 531 20.18 57.75 76.51
CA LEU A 531 20.54 57.84 77.93
C LEU A 531 20.65 59.30 78.41
N LEU A 532 20.92 60.25 77.48
CA LEU A 532 21.00 61.69 77.76
C LEU A 532 19.64 62.41 77.70
N ALA A 533 18.55 61.72 77.30
CA ALA A 533 17.23 62.32 77.15
C ALA A 533 16.64 62.86 78.48
N LYS A 534 17.05 62.29 79.63
CA LYS A 534 16.65 62.78 80.96
C LYS A 534 17.13 64.20 81.26
N TRP A 535 18.23 64.64 80.66
CA TRP A 535 18.84 65.95 80.95
C TRP A 535 18.14 67.12 80.22
N PHE A 536 17.44 66.83 79.12
CA PHE A 536 16.70 67.83 78.35
C PHE A 536 15.17 67.76 78.56
N GLY A 537 14.70 66.86 79.44
CA GLY A 537 13.27 66.58 79.63
C GLY A 537 12.40 67.79 79.99
N GLY A 538 12.95 68.77 80.73
CA GLY A 538 12.25 70.01 81.08
C GLY A 538 11.99 70.94 79.89
N LYS A 539 12.98 71.08 78.99
CA LYS A 539 12.87 71.88 77.75
C LYS A 539 11.77 71.33 76.85
N TYR A 540 11.73 70.02 76.66
CA TYR A 540 10.74 69.37 75.79
C TYR A 540 9.35 69.26 76.42
N ARG A 541 9.24 69.17 77.77
CA ARG A 541 7.94 69.24 78.47
C ARG A 541 7.30 70.62 78.30
N ALA A 542 8.07 71.70 78.51
CA ALA A 542 7.61 73.06 78.29
C ALA A 542 7.24 73.31 76.81
N ALA A 543 8.03 72.78 75.87
CA ALA A 543 7.72 72.85 74.45
C ALA A 543 6.43 72.08 74.09
N LYS A 544 6.20 70.88 74.66
CA LYS A 544 4.96 70.12 74.45
C LYS A 544 3.75 70.88 75.00
N GLU A 545 3.82 71.40 76.21
CA GLU A 545 2.72 72.17 76.82
C GLU A 545 2.41 73.47 76.05
N HIS A 546 3.46 74.16 75.58
CA HIS A 546 3.32 75.35 74.75
C HIS A 546 2.62 75.02 73.42
N LEU A 547 3.09 74.00 72.71
CA LEU A 547 2.50 73.59 71.44
C LEU A 547 1.07 73.03 71.62
N TYR A 548 0.80 72.32 72.71
CA TYR A 548 -0.55 71.82 73.03
C TYR A 548 -1.54 72.96 73.31
N LYS A 549 -1.11 74.04 73.98
CA LYS A 549 -1.96 75.23 74.21
C LYS A 549 -2.18 76.06 72.94
N ALA A 550 -1.14 76.22 72.12
CA ALA A 550 -1.20 77.04 70.91
C ALA A 550 -1.96 76.36 69.77
N TYR A 551 -1.96 75.03 69.72
CA TYR A 551 -2.51 74.24 68.61
C TYR A 551 -3.39 73.07 69.13
N SER A 552 -4.23 73.33 70.14
CA SER A 552 -5.00 72.28 70.84
C SER A 552 -5.91 71.47 69.93
N GLU A 553 -6.56 72.11 68.95
CA GLU A 553 -7.41 71.44 67.97
C GLU A 553 -6.58 70.51 67.06
N GLU A 554 -5.48 71.00 66.48
CA GLU A 554 -4.61 70.19 65.63
C GLU A 554 -3.93 69.03 66.42
N PHE A 555 -3.59 69.23 67.69
CA PHE A 555 -3.08 68.16 68.56
C PHE A 555 -4.09 67.02 68.74
N SER A 556 -5.39 67.35 68.74
CA SER A 556 -6.48 66.37 68.80
C SER A 556 -6.71 65.71 67.44
N THR A 557 -6.80 66.52 66.37
CA THR A 557 -7.00 66.06 64.98
C THR A 557 -5.93 65.07 64.53
N TYR A 558 -4.67 65.33 64.89
CA TYR A 558 -3.55 64.45 64.61
C TYR A 558 -3.19 63.54 65.79
N GLY A 559 -4.04 63.37 66.81
CA GLY A 559 -3.85 62.39 67.89
C GLY A 559 -2.55 62.49 68.69
N LEU A 560 -1.93 63.67 68.76
CA LEU A 560 -0.59 63.88 69.33
C LEU A 560 -0.59 64.03 70.86
N ALA A 561 -1.74 64.26 71.47
CA ALA A 561 -1.87 64.53 72.90
C ALA A 561 -1.30 63.38 73.76
N GLY A 562 -1.56 62.13 73.35
CA GLY A 562 -1.14 60.91 74.03
C GLY A 562 0.30 60.45 73.74
N LEU A 563 1.04 61.13 72.86
CA LEU A 563 2.39 60.72 72.48
C LEU A 563 3.46 61.21 73.47
N ASP A 564 4.48 60.39 73.72
CA ASP A 564 5.64 60.78 74.52
C ASP A 564 6.62 61.70 73.74
N HIS A 565 7.61 62.27 74.43
CA HIS A 565 8.59 63.17 73.78
C HIS A 565 9.41 62.46 72.71
N LEU A 566 9.68 61.16 72.85
CA LEU A 566 10.43 60.38 71.88
C LEU A 566 9.60 60.19 70.60
N GLN A 567 8.29 59.96 70.72
CA GLN A 567 7.35 59.85 69.61
C GLN A 567 7.15 61.19 68.90
N LEU A 568 7.07 62.30 69.64
CA LEU A 568 7.02 63.65 69.05
C LEU A 568 8.34 64.02 68.35
N ALA A 569 9.49 63.68 68.94
CA ALA A 569 10.80 63.83 68.31
C ALA A 569 10.94 63.02 67.02
N LYS A 570 10.44 61.78 67.04
CA LYS A 570 10.37 60.92 65.86
C LYS A 570 9.53 61.56 64.75
N LEU A 571 8.39 62.19 65.07
CA LEU A 571 7.56 62.92 64.10
C LEU A 571 8.23 64.19 63.57
N ALA A 572 8.94 64.92 64.43
CA ALA A 572 9.71 66.12 64.07
C ALA A 572 10.89 65.82 63.12
N CYS A 573 11.67 64.77 63.41
CA CYS A 573 12.75 64.32 62.51
C CYS A 573 12.19 63.82 61.18
N ASN A 574 11.05 63.13 61.19
CA ASN A 574 10.38 62.65 59.98
C ASN A 574 10.02 63.80 59.03
N ARG A 575 9.41 64.88 59.56
CA ARG A 575 9.13 66.10 58.77
C ARG A 575 10.40 66.67 58.12
N LYS A 576 11.50 66.76 58.87
CA LYS A 576 12.78 67.29 58.37
C LYS A 576 13.35 66.47 57.21
N GLU A 577 13.28 65.14 57.29
CA GLU A 577 13.77 64.22 56.25
C GLU A 577 12.90 64.27 54.99
N LEU A 578 11.57 64.43 55.13
CA LEU A 578 10.64 64.58 54.01
C LEU A 578 10.82 65.88 53.23
N PHE A 579 11.01 67.02 53.90
CA PHE A 579 11.26 68.30 53.24
C PHE A 579 12.61 68.34 52.49
N ALA A 580 13.51 67.39 52.75
CA ALA A 580 14.75 67.24 52.00
C ALA A 580 14.57 66.44 50.68
N VAL A 581 13.42 65.79 50.47
CA VAL A 581 13.09 65.08 49.24
C VAL A 581 12.49 66.05 48.22
N THR A 582 12.93 65.96 46.97
CA THR A 582 12.60 66.92 45.91
C THR A 582 11.14 66.86 45.42
N ASP A 583 10.41 65.76 45.66
CA ASP A 583 8.98 65.64 45.33
C ASP A 583 8.24 64.70 46.32
N VAL A 584 7.71 65.27 47.40
CA VAL A 584 6.97 64.55 48.45
C VAL A 584 5.56 64.12 47.97
N ASP A 585 4.95 64.92 47.09
CA ASP A 585 3.60 64.66 46.59
C ASP A 585 3.57 63.42 45.69
N GLN A 586 4.59 63.21 44.85
CA GLN A 586 4.72 62.02 44.03
C GLN A 586 4.93 60.75 44.89
N LEU A 587 5.72 60.85 45.97
CA LEU A 587 6.00 59.73 46.87
C LEU A 587 4.75 59.30 47.66
N LEU A 588 3.97 60.26 48.19
CA LEU A 588 2.72 59.99 48.90
C LEU A 588 1.65 59.40 47.98
N LYS A 589 1.55 59.88 46.73
CA LYS A 589 0.66 59.30 45.72
C LYS A 589 1.04 57.86 45.37
N ALA A 590 2.33 57.58 45.19
CA ALA A 590 2.82 56.22 44.92
C ALA A 590 2.58 55.27 46.10
N ALA A 591 2.71 55.74 47.35
CA ALA A 591 2.47 54.93 48.55
C ALA A 591 0.99 54.61 48.82
N GLY A 592 0.08 55.47 48.34
CA GLY A 592 -1.37 55.25 48.38
C GLY A 592 -1.88 54.27 47.33
N TRP A 593 -1.03 53.84 46.39
CA TRP A 593 -1.41 52.83 45.41
C TRP A 593 -1.58 51.46 46.09
N GLN A 594 -2.70 50.80 45.79
CA GLN A 594 -2.93 49.40 46.13
C GLN A 594 -3.11 48.62 44.83
N GLU A 595 -2.38 47.52 44.71
CA GLU A 595 -2.57 46.62 43.58
C GLU A 595 -3.99 46.03 43.65
N SER A 596 -4.82 46.40 42.68
CA SER A 596 -6.17 45.88 42.58
C SER A 596 -6.19 44.48 41.97
N ASP A 597 -7.25 43.72 42.23
CA ASP A 597 -7.44 42.43 41.52
C ASP A 597 -7.57 42.63 40.00
N ALA A 598 -8.05 43.81 39.56
CA ALA A 598 -8.09 44.19 38.15
C ALA A 598 -6.68 44.35 37.55
N ASP A 599 -5.70 44.88 38.30
CA ASP A 599 -4.31 45.00 37.83
C ASP A 599 -3.65 43.61 37.64
N ARG A 600 -3.94 42.67 38.55
CA ARG A 600 -3.45 41.28 38.43
C ARG A 600 -4.08 40.54 37.27
N GLN A 601 -5.38 40.73 37.04
CA GLN A 601 -6.09 40.16 35.89
C GLN A 601 -5.55 40.75 34.59
N ARG A 602 -5.29 42.05 34.54
CA ARG A 602 -4.67 42.73 33.40
C ARG A 602 -3.27 42.21 33.12
N GLU A 603 -2.42 42.02 34.13
CA GLU A 603 -1.09 41.44 33.95
C GLU A 603 -1.16 40.03 33.33
N ARG A 604 -2.08 39.17 33.82
CA ARG A 604 -2.28 37.83 33.26
C ARG A 604 -2.76 37.87 31.82
N ALA A 605 -3.72 38.74 31.51
CA ALA A 605 -4.26 38.91 30.16
C ALA A 605 -3.18 39.41 29.19
N LEU A 606 -2.33 40.36 29.59
CA LEU A 606 -1.20 40.84 28.76
C LEU A 606 -0.17 39.75 28.46
N LYS A 607 0.15 38.89 29.44
CA LYS A 607 1.07 37.76 29.26
C LYS A 607 0.48 36.68 28.34
N LEU A 608 -0.80 36.37 28.51
CA LEU A 608 -1.52 35.42 27.66
C LEU A 608 -1.56 35.95 26.21
N LEU A 609 -2.00 37.20 26.01
CA LEU A 609 -2.07 37.83 24.70
C LEU A 609 -0.71 37.84 23.98
N SER A 610 0.37 38.16 24.68
CA SER A 610 1.73 38.11 24.11
C SER A 610 2.12 36.71 23.64
N THR A 611 1.76 35.68 24.43
CA THR A 611 2.03 34.27 24.08
C THR A 611 1.18 33.82 22.89
N ASP A 612 -0.12 34.10 22.93
CA ASP A 612 -1.08 33.75 21.87
C ASP A 612 -0.72 34.46 20.55
N PHE A 613 -0.23 35.70 20.60
CA PHE A 613 0.22 36.46 19.43
C PHE A 613 1.49 35.87 18.81
N GLU A 614 2.50 35.52 19.61
CA GLU A 614 3.71 34.85 19.09
C GLU A 614 3.38 33.48 18.52
N GLU A 615 2.47 32.73 19.14
CA GLU A 615 1.97 31.47 18.60
C GLU A 615 1.25 31.67 17.26
N LEU A 616 0.37 32.67 17.17
CA LEU A 616 -0.33 33.02 15.92
C LEU A 616 0.66 33.36 14.80
N LYS A 617 1.67 34.19 15.10
CA LYS A 617 2.72 34.58 14.15
C LYS A 617 3.53 33.37 13.67
N SER A 618 3.91 32.48 14.58
CA SER A 618 4.60 31.23 14.23
C SER A 618 3.74 30.38 13.31
N ARG A 619 2.47 30.12 13.67
CA ARG A 619 1.55 29.28 12.88
C ARG A 619 1.29 29.87 11.49
N VAL A 620 1.13 31.20 11.38
CA VAL A 620 0.98 31.89 10.08
C VAL A 620 2.23 31.73 9.21
N SER A 621 3.42 31.85 9.80
CA SER A 621 4.69 31.62 9.10
C SER A 621 4.81 30.16 8.62
N ASP A 622 4.42 29.19 9.45
CA ASP A 622 4.45 27.76 9.11
C ASP A 622 3.49 27.44 7.95
N LEU A 623 2.26 27.97 7.99
CA LEU A 623 1.30 27.84 6.89
C LEU A 623 1.82 28.49 5.60
N HIS A 624 2.47 29.65 5.71
CA HIS A 624 3.06 30.32 4.55
C HIS A 624 4.19 29.49 3.92
N ARG A 625 5.08 28.90 4.73
CA ARG A 625 6.13 27.97 4.25
C ARG A 625 5.54 26.75 3.56
N TYR A 626 4.49 26.15 4.13
CA TYR A 626 3.77 25.05 3.52
C TYR A 626 3.19 25.44 2.16
N ASN A 627 2.47 26.56 2.07
CA ASN A 627 1.88 27.02 0.82
C ASN A 627 2.95 27.34 -0.24
N MET A 628 4.07 27.96 0.15
CA MET A 628 5.19 28.21 -0.76
C MET A 628 5.82 26.92 -1.29
N ALA A 629 6.07 25.92 -0.43
CA ALA A 629 6.59 24.63 -0.86
C ALA A 629 5.60 23.88 -1.78
N LYS A 630 4.31 23.92 -1.45
CA LYS A 630 3.25 23.32 -2.25
C LYS A 630 3.14 23.97 -3.62
N HIS A 631 3.14 25.30 -3.69
CA HIS A 631 3.10 26.04 -4.96
C HIS A 631 4.35 25.77 -5.79
N ALA A 632 5.56 25.80 -5.20
CA ALA A 632 6.79 25.49 -5.92
C ALA A 632 6.76 24.10 -6.58
N LEU A 633 6.23 23.08 -5.88
CA LEU A 633 6.05 21.75 -6.46
C LEU A 633 4.99 21.74 -7.56
N GLN A 634 3.83 22.37 -7.36
CA GLN A 634 2.74 22.41 -8.32
C GLN A 634 3.07 23.21 -9.60
N ASP A 635 3.84 24.28 -9.48
CA ASP A 635 4.24 25.13 -10.61
C ASP A 635 5.22 24.39 -11.53
N GLU A 636 6.14 23.59 -10.97
CA GLU A 636 7.12 22.83 -11.75
C GLU A 636 6.59 21.45 -12.18
N PHE A 637 5.70 20.85 -11.39
CA PHE A 637 5.10 19.54 -11.61
C PHE A 637 3.56 19.58 -11.46
N PRO A 638 2.85 20.22 -12.39
CA PRO A 638 1.39 20.32 -12.35
C PRO A 638 0.68 18.96 -12.49
N GLU A 639 1.37 17.94 -13.00
CA GLU A 639 0.85 16.58 -13.13
C GLU A 639 0.59 15.91 -11.77
N GLY A 640 1.24 16.37 -10.69
CA GLY A 640 1.06 15.86 -9.34
C GLY A 640 2.19 14.92 -8.91
N ASP A 641 1.87 13.67 -8.57
CA ASP A 641 2.86 12.72 -8.06
C ASP A 641 3.88 12.28 -9.13
N TRP A 642 4.98 11.65 -8.70
CA TRP A 642 6.03 11.24 -9.64
C TRP A 642 5.56 10.21 -10.68
N PHE A 643 4.55 9.39 -10.38
CA PHE A 643 4.01 8.44 -11.35
C PHE A 643 3.22 9.16 -12.45
N GLU A 644 2.51 10.22 -12.10
CA GLU A 644 1.84 11.12 -13.03
C GLU A 644 2.84 11.84 -13.93
N VAL A 645 3.91 12.39 -13.34
CA VAL A 645 5.00 13.02 -14.10
C VAL A 645 5.62 12.02 -15.08
N LEU A 646 5.98 10.81 -14.64
CA LEU A 646 6.55 9.77 -15.50
C LEU A 646 5.63 9.41 -16.67
N ARG A 647 4.36 9.12 -16.39
CA ARG A 647 3.44 8.61 -17.41
C ARG A 647 3.00 9.69 -18.40
N MET A 648 2.99 10.96 -18.02
CA MET A 648 2.50 12.05 -18.87
C MET A 648 3.62 12.81 -19.58
N ARG A 649 4.74 13.06 -18.91
CA ARG A 649 5.80 13.96 -19.40
C ARG A 649 6.87 13.25 -20.24
N PHE A 650 7.15 11.98 -19.94
CA PHE A 650 8.36 11.29 -20.45
C PHE A 650 8.11 10.19 -21.50
N ILE A 651 6.88 10.04 -22.01
CA ILE A 651 6.50 8.98 -22.97
C ILE A 651 7.45 8.96 -24.17
N ALA A 652 7.68 10.12 -24.80
CA ALA A 652 8.53 10.25 -25.98
C ALA A 652 9.99 9.88 -25.67
N GLN A 653 10.53 10.35 -24.55
CA GLN A 653 11.90 10.08 -24.11
C GLN A 653 12.09 8.59 -23.78
N GLN A 654 11.12 7.97 -23.12
CA GLN A 654 11.14 6.54 -22.78
C GLN A 654 11.02 5.67 -24.03
N ARG A 655 10.23 6.08 -25.04
CA ARG A 655 10.17 5.41 -26.34
C ARG A 655 11.49 5.55 -27.11
N VAL A 656 12.09 6.74 -27.13
CA VAL A 656 13.40 6.97 -27.76
C VAL A 656 14.48 6.12 -27.09
N LEU A 657 14.47 5.99 -25.76
CA LEU A 657 15.37 5.11 -25.02
C LEU A 657 15.21 3.65 -25.47
N PHE A 658 13.96 3.18 -25.60
CA PHE A 658 13.66 1.84 -26.07
C PHE A 658 14.20 1.56 -27.48
N GLU A 659 13.94 2.45 -28.44
CA GLU A 659 14.41 2.31 -29.82
C GLU A 659 15.93 2.35 -29.92
N CYS A 660 16.57 3.30 -29.22
CA CYS A 660 18.03 3.38 -29.16
C CYS A 660 18.66 2.15 -28.49
N ALA A 661 18.00 1.60 -27.47
CA ALA A 661 18.45 0.39 -26.78
C ALA A 661 18.43 -0.83 -27.71
N ILE A 662 17.40 -0.97 -28.57
CA ILE A 662 17.35 -2.02 -29.59
C ILE A 662 18.55 -1.89 -30.53
N ASP A 663 18.78 -0.71 -31.10
CA ASP A 663 19.89 -0.49 -32.03
C ASP A 663 21.25 -0.71 -31.37
N TYR A 664 21.40 -0.30 -30.10
CA TYR A 664 22.61 -0.52 -29.33
C TYR A 664 22.86 -2.01 -29.09
N LEU A 665 21.82 -2.74 -28.68
CA LEU A 665 21.92 -4.18 -28.44
C LEU A 665 22.21 -4.93 -29.74
N TRP A 666 21.69 -4.49 -30.89
CA TRP A 666 22.10 -5.05 -32.19
C TRP A 666 23.62 -4.97 -32.41
N GLN A 667 24.24 -3.83 -32.09
CA GLN A 667 25.70 -3.70 -32.14
C GLN A 667 26.40 -4.63 -31.13
N GLU A 668 25.82 -4.85 -29.95
CA GLU A 668 26.32 -5.86 -29.01
C GLU A 668 26.22 -7.30 -29.54
N LEU A 669 25.16 -7.64 -30.26
CA LEU A 669 25.05 -8.94 -30.95
C LEU A 669 26.18 -9.08 -31.98
N LEU A 670 26.41 -8.06 -32.81
CA LEU A 670 27.46 -8.08 -33.82
C LEU A 670 28.86 -8.19 -33.19
N ARG A 671 29.09 -7.50 -32.07
CA ARG A 671 30.35 -7.59 -31.30
C ARG A 671 30.59 -8.98 -30.74
N GLN A 672 29.53 -9.69 -30.32
CA GLN A 672 29.61 -11.02 -29.69
C GLN A 672 29.27 -12.18 -30.67
N LYS A 673 29.24 -11.93 -31.98
CA LYS A 673 28.68 -12.86 -32.98
C LYS A 673 29.32 -14.25 -33.00
N ALA A 674 30.62 -14.36 -32.72
CA ALA A 674 31.32 -15.65 -32.69
C ALA A 674 30.81 -16.58 -31.56
N SER A 675 30.55 -16.02 -30.37
CA SER A 675 29.98 -16.76 -29.24
C SER A 675 28.49 -17.03 -29.45
N LEU A 676 27.75 -16.04 -29.95
CA LEU A 676 26.32 -16.19 -30.28
C LEU A 676 26.08 -17.30 -31.30
N ARG A 677 26.92 -17.43 -32.34
CA ARG A 677 26.81 -18.50 -33.32
C ARG A 677 26.86 -19.88 -32.67
N GLN A 678 27.79 -20.09 -31.74
CA GLN A 678 27.92 -21.37 -31.03
C GLN A 678 26.71 -21.64 -30.16
N VAL A 679 26.29 -20.64 -29.36
CA VAL A 679 25.19 -20.76 -28.41
C VAL A 679 23.84 -20.96 -29.11
N LEU A 680 23.52 -20.15 -30.12
CA LEU A 680 22.24 -20.24 -30.85
C LEU A 680 22.12 -21.51 -31.67
N SER A 681 23.23 -22.00 -32.26
CA SER A 681 23.23 -23.29 -32.97
C SER A 681 22.98 -24.44 -32.01
N LEU A 682 23.66 -24.45 -30.86
CA LEU A 682 23.47 -25.45 -29.82
C LEU A 682 22.03 -25.42 -29.27
N TRP A 683 21.52 -24.24 -28.95
CA TRP A 683 20.16 -24.06 -28.44
C TRP A 683 19.11 -24.51 -29.47
N SER A 684 19.29 -24.18 -30.74
CA SER A 684 18.42 -24.65 -31.83
C SER A 684 18.41 -26.19 -31.95
N SER A 685 19.58 -26.83 -31.83
CA SER A 685 19.71 -28.28 -31.79
C SER A 685 18.96 -28.89 -30.60
N MET A 686 19.10 -28.30 -29.39
CA MET A 686 18.41 -28.73 -28.18
C MET A 686 16.88 -28.65 -28.33
N LEU A 687 16.36 -27.52 -28.82
CA LEU A 687 14.93 -27.35 -29.05
C LEU A 687 14.36 -28.31 -30.10
N SER A 688 15.19 -28.74 -31.05
CA SER A 688 14.85 -29.76 -32.06
C SER A 688 14.97 -31.20 -31.56
N GLY A 689 15.43 -31.42 -30.32
CA GLY A 689 15.73 -32.75 -29.79
C GLY A 689 16.95 -33.43 -30.41
N LYS A 690 17.83 -32.68 -31.08
CA LYS A 690 19.06 -33.20 -31.69
C LYS A 690 20.21 -33.16 -30.68
N GLN A 691 21.02 -34.21 -30.65
CA GLN A 691 22.25 -34.23 -29.85
C GLN A 691 23.34 -33.39 -30.54
N ASP A 692 23.98 -32.51 -29.78
CA ASP A 692 25.05 -31.64 -30.24
C ASP A 692 26.25 -31.75 -29.29
N SER A 693 27.44 -31.97 -29.85
CA SER A 693 28.71 -32.07 -29.11
C SER A 693 29.03 -30.83 -28.26
N GLY A 694 28.47 -29.67 -28.59
CA GLY A 694 28.59 -28.42 -27.82
C GLY A 694 27.90 -28.47 -26.46
N TYR A 695 27.01 -29.45 -26.22
CA TYR A 695 26.23 -29.58 -24.99
C TYR A 695 27.09 -29.56 -23.73
N TYR A 696 28.17 -30.35 -23.69
CA TYR A 696 29.04 -30.45 -22.52
C TYR A 696 29.92 -29.21 -22.34
N ARG A 697 30.28 -28.52 -23.42
CA ARG A 697 31.14 -27.33 -23.38
C ARG A 697 30.47 -26.16 -22.65
N TRP A 698 29.16 -26.00 -22.81
CA TRP A 698 28.38 -24.90 -22.21
C TRP A 698 27.67 -25.29 -20.90
N LYS A 699 27.70 -26.58 -20.54
CA LYS A 699 27.07 -27.10 -19.32
C LYS A 699 27.64 -26.45 -18.04
N ASP A 700 28.93 -26.16 -18.02
CA ASP A 700 29.60 -25.52 -16.87
C ASP A 700 29.60 -23.99 -16.95
N LYS A 701 28.98 -23.42 -18.00
CA LYS A 701 28.93 -21.97 -18.29
C LYS A 701 27.50 -21.48 -18.53
N LEU A 702 26.54 -22.00 -17.77
CA LEU A 702 25.12 -21.72 -17.98
C LEU A 702 24.76 -20.23 -17.90
N GLU A 703 25.38 -19.47 -16.99
CA GLU A 703 25.13 -18.03 -16.90
C GLU A 703 25.53 -17.30 -18.18
N GLU A 704 26.71 -17.61 -18.74
CA GLU A 704 27.17 -17.03 -20.00
C GLU A 704 26.30 -17.49 -21.18
N PHE A 705 25.91 -18.77 -21.19
CA PHE A 705 25.01 -19.35 -22.19
C PHE A 705 23.67 -18.62 -22.23
N TYR A 706 23.00 -18.49 -21.07
CA TYR A 706 21.70 -17.80 -21.01
C TYR A 706 21.83 -16.30 -21.22
N ARG A 707 22.91 -15.65 -20.75
CA ARG A 707 23.19 -14.24 -21.08
C ARG A 707 23.25 -14.04 -22.60
N LEU A 708 23.91 -14.92 -23.34
CA LEU A 708 23.99 -14.84 -24.80
C LEU A 708 22.66 -15.16 -25.49
N ILE A 709 21.92 -16.17 -25.03
CA ILE A 709 20.58 -16.47 -25.57
C ILE A 709 19.66 -15.26 -25.41
N THR A 710 19.57 -14.71 -24.22
CA THR A 710 18.66 -13.60 -23.96
C THR A 710 19.17 -12.29 -24.57
N LEU A 711 20.43 -12.20 -24.97
CA LEU A 711 20.92 -11.07 -25.77
C LEU A 711 20.25 -11.08 -27.15
N ALA A 712 20.16 -12.26 -27.78
CA ALA A 712 19.47 -12.43 -29.06
C ALA A 712 17.94 -12.44 -28.94
N TYR A 713 17.43 -13.12 -27.92
CA TYR A 713 16.01 -13.28 -27.65
C TYR A 713 15.67 -12.84 -26.22
N PRO A 714 15.69 -11.53 -25.94
CA PRO A 714 15.36 -10.98 -24.63
C PRO A 714 13.91 -11.27 -24.21
N VAL A 715 13.00 -11.51 -25.16
CA VAL A 715 11.62 -11.89 -24.87
C VAL A 715 11.37 -13.31 -25.34
N MET A 716 10.89 -14.18 -24.46
CA MET A 716 10.42 -15.50 -24.83
C MET A 716 8.98 -15.68 -24.38
N ALA A 717 8.11 -16.10 -25.28
CA ALA A 717 6.70 -16.30 -24.98
C ALA A 717 6.33 -17.77 -25.21
N SER A 718 5.64 -18.41 -24.26
CA SER A 718 5.18 -19.80 -24.40
C SER A 718 3.94 -20.03 -23.56
N THR A 719 3.21 -21.12 -23.82
CA THR A 719 2.27 -21.63 -22.82
C THR A 719 3.01 -22.02 -21.55
N LEU A 720 2.37 -21.87 -20.39
CA LEU A 720 2.95 -22.21 -19.09
C LEU A 720 3.44 -23.66 -19.06
N ALA A 721 2.65 -24.57 -19.64
CA ALA A 721 2.98 -26.00 -19.73
C ALA A 721 4.23 -26.30 -20.57
N SER A 722 4.60 -25.42 -21.52
CA SER A 722 5.76 -25.62 -22.41
C SER A 722 6.94 -24.71 -22.10
N ALA A 723 6.80 -23.76 -21.16
CA ALA A 723 7.85 -22.79 -20.84
C ALA A 723 9.17 -23.46 -20.43
N HIS A 724 9.11 -24.59 -19.70
CA HIS A 724 10.30 -25.35 -19.30
C HIS A 724 11.11 -25.87 -20.49
N LYS A 725 10.49 -26.05 -21.66
CA LYS A 725 11.16 -26.55 -22.86
C LYS A 725 12.09 -25.52 -23.49
N LEU A 726 11.81 -24.23 -23.27
CA LEU A 726 12.62 -23.13 -23.81
C LEU A 726 14.04 -23.10 -23.25
N ALA A 727 14.26 -23.64 -22.05
CA ALA A 727 15.57 -23.62 -21.39
C ALA A 727 16.64 -24.43 -22.13
N GLY A 728 16.24 -25.44 -22.93
CA GLY A 728 17.15 -26.34 -23.64
C GLY A 728 17.86 -27.35 -22.71
N TYR A 729 18.55 -26.89 -21.67
CA TYR A 729 19.15 -27.75 -20.65
C TYR A 729 18.08 -28.31 -19.70
N ILE A 730 17.45 -29.41 -20.10
CA ILE A 730 16.47 -30.15 -19.29
C ILE A 730 17.14 -31.43 -18.77
N SER A 731 17.67 -31.41 -17.54
CA SER A 731 17.68 -32.59 -16.65
C SER A 731 18.26 -32.29 -15.25
N SER A 732 17.59 -32.82 -14.22
CA SER A 732 17.95 -32.98 -12.80
C SER A 732 18.20 -31.78 -11.88
N LEU A 733 18.23 -30.55 -12.39
CA LEU A 733 18.32 -29.33 -11.56
C LEU A 733 16.92 -28.71 -11.37
N ASN A 734 16.08 -29.34 -10.55
CA ASN A 734 14.68 -28.99 -10.24
C ASN A 734 14.44 -27.60 -9.60
N SER A 735 15.31 -26.60 -9.82
CA SER A 735 14.98 -25.20 -9.52
C SER A 735 15.90 -24.15 -10.17
N SER A 736 16.99 -24.53 -10.85
CA SER A 736 18.04 -23.57 -11.24
C SER A 736 17.92 -23.08 -12.68
N ALA A 737 17.50 -23.94 -13.62
CA ALA A 737 17.46 -23.56 -15.05
C ALA A 737 16.39 -22.49 -15.35
N CYS A 738 15.20 -22.58 -14.74
CA CYS A 738 14.18 -21.54 -14.87
C CYS A 738 14.62 -20.22 -14.23
N ARG A 739 15.28 -20.26 -13.05
CA ARG A 739 15.86 -19.06 -12.41
C ARG A 739 16.89 -18.37 -13.32
N LEU A 740 17.65 -19.17 -14.07
CA LEU A 740 18.67 -18.70 -14.98
C LEU A 740 18.12 -18.16 -16.30
N MET A 741 16.83 -18.29 -16.61
CA MET A 741 16.23 -17.74 -17.84
C MET A 741 15.65 -16.33 -17.69
N GLY A 742 15.32 -15.87 -16.48
CA GLY A 742 14.95 -14.47 -16.21
C GLY A 742 13.63 -14.27 -15.46
N ILE A 743 13.01 -13.10 -15.62
CA ILE A 743 11.77 -12.68 -14.91
C ILE A 743 10.57 -13.44 -15.47
N PHE A 744 9.71 -13.97 -14.59
CA PHE A 744 8.50 -14.70 -14.97
C PHE A 744 7.27 -13.81 -14.90
N CYS A 745 6.53 -13.76 -16.00
CA CYS A 745 5.20 -13.16 -16.07
C CYS A 745 4.18 -14.24 -16.46
N SER A 746 3.09 -14.36 -15.71
CA SER A 746 2.04 -15.36 -15.93
C SER A 746 0.66 -14.72 -16.11
N TRP A 747 -0.11 -15.19 -17.09
CA TRP A 747 -1.48 -14.72 -17.38
C TRP A 747 -2.53 -15.81 -17.13
N SER A 748 -3.52 -15.48 -16.30
CA SER A 748 -4.80 -16.20 -16.21
C SER A 748 -5.91 -15.33 -16.79
N ALA A 749 -6.49 -15.73 -17.92
CA ALA A 749 -7.69 -15.11 -18.45
C ALA A 749 -8.94 -15.82 -17.94
N LEU A 750 -9.74 -15.12 -17.15
CA LEU A 750 -11.18 -15.37 -17.11
C LEU A 750 -11.77 -14.70 -18.35
N CYS A 751 -11.89 -15.45 -19.44
CA CYS A 751 -12.58 -14.98 -20.64
C CYS A 751 -14.09 -15.07 -20.39
N SER A 752 -14.76 -13.92 -20.23
CA SER A 752 -16.17 -13.79 -20.57
C SER A 752 -16.26 -13.30 -22.03
N PRO A 753 -17.18 -13.82 -22.86
CA PRO A 753 -17.35 -13.35 -24.23
C PRO A 753 -17.81 -11.87 -24.25
N PRO A 754 -17.54 -11.14 -25.35
CA PRO A 754 -17.99 -9.75 -25.49
C PRO A 754 -19.52 -9.73 -25.47
N SER A 755 -20.10 -9.03 -24.50
CA SER A 755 -21.51 -8.64 -24.53
C SER A 755 -21.74 -7.85 -25.83
N ARG A 756 -22.60 -8.40 -26.70
CA ARG A 756 -23.14 -7.62 -27.82
C ARG A 756 -23.83 -6.38 -27.22
N PRO A 757 -23.60 -5.18 -27.76
CA PRO A 757 -24.37 -4.02 -27.34
C PRO A 757 -25.82 -4.23 -27.82
N ASN A 758 -26.74 -4.41 -26.87
CA ASN A 758 -28.16 -4.24 -27.17
C ASN A 758 -28.44 -2.75 -27.33
N LEU A 759 -28.99 -2.40 -28.49
CA LEU A 759 -29.72 -1.16 -28.75
C LEU A 759 -30.93 -1.06 -27.82
#